data_AF-A0A4R9K9W7-F1
#
_entry.id   AF-A0A4R9K9W7-F1
#
_cell.length_a   1.000
_cell.length_b   1.000
_cell.length_c   1.000
_cell.angle_alpha   90.00
_cell.angle_beta   90.00
_cell.angle_gamma   90.00
#
_symmetry.space_group_name_H-M   'P 1'
#
loop_
_entity.id
_entity.type
_entity.pdbx_description
1 polymer ?
#
loop_
_entity_poly.entity_id
_entity_poly.type
_entity_poly.pdbx_seq_one_letter_code
_entity_poly.pdbx_strand_id
1 'polypeptide(L)'
;MIKRLPDNLRIVLFYSFCFFVLLTVFRFALLFVYFSKLGNSSISEVIYSFLIGIRFDLCVISIVIGPSWLLSSIHPLNRWKSYRYIWGILPITLFLWMTGHLIGDIIYFGEADKHLGYEGFVFLGKDLLILIEAAVKNDTFTVILGLTGISIGLPSLIYLFIKHNGYEFSSLNKKWELLQIPISILILLLLFRGGLQSRPLRSTEAIHSENQFLNQLPLNGVFTTIMDLKSKSILPELQISKEESVRIVQKEIDYPGAKFIDPEFPILRETIETRKETPPNIVLILLESWTGKFIRPNGNGIVGERELTPYFNSLLKEGRYFPHFFATGGRTVNGLMSVLTGVPDRPGITVVRTHQVLGNFGGLGSILKELGYSTYFVHGGDVGFDNMSFLFPHWGFDTILGKEEIEKTKRYTSGAWGFYDGDVLQELHHTLENAKQPFAAVSLTLTTHYPYQVPETVQNLYPSSMKDSDYFNTYTYADKSIGKFMENAKKSAYFKNTIFVFVADHTHHRDLNPYEDRNIPLLIYSPKYIKPTMDPQISSQLDVIPTILGLVGKKVRFASFGRDLLTRAKEKNYGSYFAFSSVIGWIENENALYRSTEAELREVYPMPWNETKSKCVSIKDTCDEYERKAKAFLNLSYELLNTNRIFPEK
;
A
#
# COMPACT_ATOMS: atom_id res chain seq x y z
N MET A 1 3.60 -39.28 -30.20
CA MET A 1 2.35 -39.07 -29.44
C MET A 1 1.61 -37.80 -29.85
N ILE A 2 2.29 -36.65 -30.03
CA ILE A 2 1.68 -35.33 -30.32
C ILE A 2 0.95 -35.24 -31.68
N LYS A 3 1.44 -35.91 -32.74
CA LYS A 3 0.78 -35.93 -34.08
C LYS A 3 -0.59 -36.62 -34.12
N ARG A 4 -1.01 -37.29 -33.03
CA ARG A 4 -2.33 -37.93 -32.91
C ARG A 4 -3.37 -37.06 -32.19
N LEU A 5 -2.99 -35.88 -31.69
CA LEU A 5 -3.89 -34.95 -31.03
C LEU A 5 -4.64 -34.08 -32.06
N PRO A 6 -5.93 -33.79 -31.85
CA PRO A 6 -6.69 -32.86 -32.69
C PRO A 6 -6.06 -31.47 -32.74
N ASP A 7 -6.25 -30.79 -33.88
CA ASP A 7 -5.53 -29.57 -34.25
C ASP A 7 -5.78 -28.42 -33.27
N ASN A 8 -7.03 -28.28 -32.80
CA ASN A 8 -7.40 -27.29 -31.78
C ASN A 8 -6.61 -27.50 -30.48
N LEU A 9 -6.49 -28.74 -30.03
CA LEU A 9 -5.76 -29.06 -28.80
C LEU A 9 -4.26 -28.85 -28.97
N ARG A 10 -3.69 -29.15 -30.15
CA ARG A 10 -2.28 -28.84 -30.45
C ARG A 10 -2.01 -27.34 -30.36
N ILE A 11 -2.89 -26.52 -30.91
CA ILE A 11 -2.78 -25.05 -30.87
C ILE A 11 -2.88 -24.54 -29.43
N VAL A 12 -3.88 -25.00 -28.66
CA VAL A 12 -4.05 -24.56 -27.27
C VAL A 12 -2.89 -25.02 -26.38
N LEU A 13 -2.40 -26.25 -26.53
CA LEU A 13 -1.22 -26.73 -25.80
C LEU A 13 0.05 -25.95 -26.17
N PHE A 14 0.19 -25.52 -27.43
CA PHE A 14 1.26 -24.62 -27.83
C PHE A 14 1.15 -23.27 -27.11
N TYR A 15 -0.03 -22.66 -27.03
CA TYR A 15 -0.23 -21.45 -26.24
C TYR A 15 0.09 -21.68 -24.76
N SER A 16 -0.43 -22.75 -24.14
CA SER A 16 -0.12 -23.09 -22.76
C SER A 16 1.39 -23.23 -22.52
N PHE A 17 2.12 -23.83 -23.47
CA PHE A 17 3.58 -23.92 -23.41
C PHE A 17 4.25 -22.55 -23.51
N CYS A 18 3.83 -21.68 -24.43
CA CYS A 18 4.36 -20.31 -24.54
C CYS A 18 4.15 -19.51 -23.23
N PHE A 19 2.97 -19.59 -22.63
CA PHE A 19 2.67 -18.93 -21.35
C PHE A 19 3.51 -19.50 -20.20
N PHE A 20 3.73 -20.82 -20.18
CA PHE A 20 4.60 -21.48 -19.21
C PHE A 20 6.06 -21.00 -19.35
N VAL A 21 6.57 -20.90 -20.58
CA VAL A 21 7.91 -20.34 -20.84
C VAL A 21 7.98 -18.90 -20.38
N LEU A 22 6.98 -18.06 -20.66
CA LEU A 22 6.95 -16.67 -20.20
C LEU A 22 7.01 -16.56 -18.67
N LEU A 23 6.19 -17.32 -17.94
CA LEU A 23 6.19 -17.32 -16.47
C LEU A 23 7.50 -17.86 -15.88
N THR A 24 8.10 -18.86 -16.53
CA THR A 24 9.41 -19.39 -16.15
C THR A 24 10.52 -18.34 -16.36
N VAL A 25 10.52 -17.65 -17.51
CA VAL A 25 11.46 -16.56 -17.80
C VAL A 25 11.28 -15.41 -16.82
N PHE A 26 10.04 -15.04 -16.50
CA PHE A 26 9.74 -14.06 -15.46
C PHE A 26 10.34 -14.45 -14.11
N ARG A 27 10.19 -15.71 -13.67
CA ARG A 27 10.75 -16.17 -12.39
C ARG A 27 12.29 -16.10 -12.37
N PHE A 28 12.94 -16.47 -13.47
CA PHE A 28 14.38 -16.30 -13.62
C PHE A 28 14.80 -14.82 -13.60
N ALA A 29 14.05 -13.96 -14.28
CA ALA A 29 14.30 -12.52 -14.28
C ALA A 29 14.15 -11.92 -12.87
N LEU A 30 13.11 -12.31 -12.13
CA LEU A 30 12.89 -11.88 -10.74
C LEU A 30 14.04 -12.32 -9.83
N LEU A 31 14.46 -13.59 -9.93
CA LEU A 31 15.63 -14.11 -9.21
C LEU A 31 16.91 -13.32 -9.56
N PHE A 32 17.12 -13.01 -10.84
CA PHE A 32 18.31 -12.31 -11.30
C PHE A 32 18.35 -10.86 -10.80
N VAL A 33 17.24 -10.13 -10.95
CA VAL A 33 17.12 -8.72 -10.53
C VAL A 33 17.27 -8.58 -9.02
N TYR A 34 16.67 -9.49 -8.25
CA TYR A 34 16.67 -9.47 -6.79
C TYR A 34 17.59 -10.52 -6.16
N PHE A 35 18.64 -10.93 -6.87
CA PHE A 35 19.56 -11.99 -6.42
C PHE A 35 20.18 -11.69 -5.06
N SER A 36 20.42 -10.40 -4.76
CA SER A 36 20.95 -9.94 -3.48
C SER A 36 20.04 -10.28 -2.28
N LYS A 37 18.73 -10.47 -2.49
CA LYS A 37 17.76 -10.84 -1.44
C LYS A 37 17.84 -12.32 -1.04
N LEU A 38 18.63 -13.15 -1.73
CA LEU A 38 18.84 -14.55 -1.33
C LEU A 38 19.60 -14.69 0.00
N GLY A 39 20.42 -13.71 0.38
CA GLY A 39 21.23 -13.79 1.60
C GLY A 39 22.07 -15.08 1.64
N ASN A 40 21.93 -15.84 2.73
CA ASN A 40 22.63 -17.12 2.95
C ASN A 40 21.78 -18.36 2.58
N SER A 41 20.68 -18.18 1.85
CA SER A 41 19.80 -19.29 1.47
C SER A 41 20.49 -20.31 0.56
N SER A 42 20.13 -21.58 0.70
CA SER A 42 20.79 -22.65 -0.04
C SER A 42 20.23 -22.81 -1.46
N ILE A 43 21.05 -23.33 -2.37
CA ILE A 43 20.62 -23.62 -3.76
C ILE A 43 19.44 -24.60 -3.78
N SER A 44 19.36 -25.53 -2.84
CA SER A 44 18.25 -26.47 -2.76
C SER A 44 16.93 -25.79 -2.42
N GLU A 45 16.95 -24.76 -1.56
CA GLU A 45 15.76 -23.95 -1.28
C GLU A 45 15.30 -23.20 -2.53
N VAL A 46 16.24 -22.57 -3.26
CA VAL A 46 15.93 -21.89 -4.54
C VAL A 46 15.28 -22.85 -5.53
N ILE A 47 15.85 -24.04 -5.74
CA ILE A 47 15.29 -25.05 -6.64
C ILE A 47 13.88 -25.44 -6.18
N TYR A 48 13.67 -25.61 -4.88
CA TYR A 48 12.36 -25.93 -4.33
C TYR A 48 11.33 -24.82 -4.57
N SER A 49 11.73 -23.54 -4.46
CA SER A 49 10.87 -22.40 -4.82
C SER A 49 10.42 -22.46 -6.29
N PHE A 50 11.31 -22.83 -7.22
CA PHE A 50 10.95 -23.01 -8.64
C PHE A 50 9.96 -24.16 -8.84
N LEU A 51 10.14 -25.28 -8.14
CA LEU A 51 9.24 -26.43 -8.23
C LEU A 51 7.83 -26.08 -7.72
N ILE A 52 7.73 -25.35 -6.61
CA ILE A 52 6.46 -24.81 -6.11
C ILE A 52 5.86 -23.86 -7.15
N GLY A 53 6.69 -22.99 -7.75
CA GLY A 53 6.27 -22.01 -8.74
C GLY A 53 5.56 -22.59 -9.96
N ILE A 54 5.98 -23.77 -10.44
CA ILE A 54 5.30 -24.48 -11.55
C ILE A 54 3.81 -24.68 -11.26
N ARG A 55 3.43 -24.95 -10.01
CA ARG A 55 2.04 -25.15 -9.60
C ARG A 55 1.21 -23.87 -9.74
N PHE A 56 1.79 -22.73 -9.35
CA PHE A 56 1.18 -21.41 -9.51
C PHE A 56 1.08 -21.02 -10.99
N ASP A 57 2.10 -21.32 -11.78
CA ASP A 57 2.11 -21.03 -13.21
C ASP A 57 1.02 -21.80 -13.95
N LEU A 58 0.90 -23.10 -13.68
CA LEU A 58 -0.15 -23.94 -14.28
C LEU A 58 -1.55 -23.47 -13.90
N CYS A 59 -1.74 -22.99 -12.67
CA CYS A 59 -2.99 -22.37 -12.23
C CYS A 59 -3.30 -21.11 -13.05
N VAL A 60 -2.34 -20.18 -13.17
CA VAL A 60 -2.50 -18.96 -13.97
C VAL A 60 -2.78 -19.28 -15.44
N ILE A 61 -2.04 -20.21 -16.04
CA ILE A 61 -2.27 -20.66 -17.43
C ILE A 61 -3.69 -21.20 -17.59
N SER A 62 -4.19 -21.99 -16.63
CA SER A 62 -5.55 -22.51 -16.71
C SER A 62 -6.61 -21.42 -16.62
N ILE A 63 -6.37 -20.34 -15.86
CA ILE A 63 -7.30 -19.22 -15.76
C ILE A 63 -7.29 -18.40 -17.05
N VAL A 64 -6.10 -18.09 -17.58
CA VAL A 64 -5.93 -17.18 -18.72
C VAL A 64 -6.24 -17.88 -20.05
N ILE A 65 -5.80 -19.12 -20.24
CA ILE A 65 -6.00 -19.91 -21.47
C ILE A 65 -7.26 -20.79 -21.40
N GLY A 66 -7.77 -21.09 -20.21
CA GLY A 66 -8.94 -21.97 -20.02
C GLY A 66 -10.16 -21.61 -20.87
N PRO A 67 -10.57 -20.33 -20.98
CA PRO A 67 -11.66 -19.94 -21.87
C PRO A 67 -11.39 -20.32 -23.33
N SER A 68 -10.20 -20.03 -23.84
CA SER A 68 -9.80 -20.39 -25.21
C SER A 68 -9.72 -21.91 -25.40
N TRP A 69 -9.29 -22.66 -24.39
CA TRP A 69 -9.29 -24.12 -24.39
C TRP A 69 -10.71 -24.69 -24.49
N LEU A 70 -11.63 -24.22 -23.64
CA LEU A 70 -13.02 -24.66 -23.65
C LEU A 70 -13.70 -24.31 -24.97
N LEU A 71 -13.53 -23.08 -25.45
CA LEU A 71 -14.09 -22.64 -26.74
C LEU A 71 -13.53 -23.46 -27.90
N SER A 72 -12.22 -23.74 -27.93
CA SER A 72 -11.63 -24.55 -29.00
C SER A 72 -12.16 -25.98 -29.01
N SER A 73 -12.67 -26.48 -27.88
CA SER A 73 -13.24 -27.83 -27.73
C SER A 73 -14.70 -27.93 -28.20
N ILE A 74 -15.38 -26.81 -28.50
CA ILE A 74 -16.78 -26.82 -28.98
C ILE A 74 -16.81 -27.13 -30.49
N HIS A 75 -16.70 -28.42 -30.83
CA HIS A 75 -16.60 -28.92 -32.21
C HIS A 75 -17.58 -28.27 -33.20
N PRO A 76 -18.91 -28.20 -32.94
CA PRO A 76 -19.85 -27.68 -33.93
C PRO A 76 -19.59 -26.22 -34.31
N LEU A 77 -19.04 -25.41 -33.41
CA LEU A 77 -18.82 -23.98 -33.63
C LEU A 77 -17.53 -23.71 -34.41
N ASN A 78 -16.57 -24.63 -34.38
CA ASN A 78 -15.31 -24.51 -35.12
C ASN A 78 -15.48 -24.49 -36.65
N ARG A 79 -16.66 -24.83 -37.18
CA ARG A 79 -16.99 -24.64 -38.61
C ARG A 79 -16.92 -23.16 -39.03
N TRP A 80 -17.17 -22.25 -38.09
CA TRP A 80 -17.19 -20.81 -38.34
C TRP A 80 -15.80 -20.22 -38.18
N LYS A 81 -15.30 -19.53 -39.22
CA LYS A 81 -13.96 -18.91 -39.20
C LYS A 81 -13.82 -17.85 -38.11
N SER A 82 -14.86 -17.03 -37.92
CA SER A 82 -14.91 -16.01 -36.86
C SER A 82 -14.80 -16.62 -35.47
N TYR A 83 -15.48 -17.73 -35.21
CA TYR A 83 -15.39 -18.45 -33.94
C TYR A 83 -13.96 -18.93 -33.64
N ARG A 84 -13.28 -19.47 -34.66
CA ARG A 84 -11.87 -19.89 -34.54
C ARG A 84 -10.92 -18.74 -34.24
N TYR A 85 -11.20 -17.57 -34.79
CA TYR A 85 -10.43 -16.37 -34.50
C TYR A 85 -10.62 -15.89 -33.07
N ILE A 86 -11.82 -16.03 -32.48
CA ILE A 86 -12.06 -15.64 -31.08
C ILE A 86 -11.14 -16.45 -30.15
N TRP A 87 -11.19 -17.78 -30.19
CA TRP A 87 -10.38 -18.60 -29.27
C TRP A 87 -8.90 -18.66 -29.67
N GLY A 88 -8.56 -18.38 -30.93
CA GLY A 88 -7.19 -18.40 -31.43
C GLY A 88 -6.42 -17.08 -31.24
N ILE A 89 -7.09 -15.93 -31.37
CA ILE A 89 -6.46 -14.60 -31.23
C ILE A 89 -6.42 -14.16 -29.76
N LEU A 90 -7.43 -14.50 -28.96
CA LEU A 90 -7.50 -14.10 -27.56
C LEU A 90 -6.23 -14.46 -26.74
N PRO A 91 -5.66 -15.68 -26.86
CA PRO A 91 -4.38 -16.01 -26.22
C PRO A 91 -3.22 -15.08 -26.61
N ILE A 92 -3.18 -14.58 -27.85
CA ILE A 92 -2.11 -13.69 -28.33
C ILE A 92 -2.23 -12.33 -27.62
N THR A 93 -3.44 -11.78 -27.53
CA THR A 93 -3.68 -10.53 -26.81
C THR A 93 -3.37 -10.67 -25.32
N LEU A 94 -3.79 -11.78 -24.70
CA LEU A 94 -3.52 -12.06 -23.29
C LEU A 94 -2.04 -12.29 -23.01
N PHE A 95 -1.28 -12.83 -23.96
CA PHE A 95 0.17 -13.05 -23.82
C PHE A 95 0.93 -11.73 -23.75
N LEU A 96 0.59 -10.76 -24.61
CA LEU A 96 1.20 -9.44 -24.59
C LEU A 96 0.80 -8.65 -23.34
N TRP A 97 -0.48 -8.72 -22.96
CA TRP A 97 -0.95 -8.12 -21.70
C TRP A 97 -0.19 -8.71 -20.50
N MET A 98 -0.10 -10.04 -20.40
CA MET A 98 0.58 -10.71 -19.29
C MET A 98 2.07 -10.39 -19.26
N THR A 99 2.73 -10.30 -20.42
CA THR A 99 4.13 -9.85 -20.50
C THR A 99 4.29 -8.46 -19.88
N GLY A 100 3.43 -7.50 -20.26
CA GLY A 100 3.46 -6.14 -19.70
C GLY A 100 3.20 -6.13 -18.19
N HIS A 101 2.20 -6.90 -17.73
CA HIS A 101 1.86 -7.02 -16.31
C HIS A 101 3.03 -7.60 -15.49
N LEU A 102 3.71 -8.63 -15.99
CA LEU A 102 4.86 -9.25 -15.33
C LEU A 102 6.11 -8.34 -15.33
N ILE A 103 6.31 -7.50 -16.36
CA ILE A 103 7.36 -6.48 -16.34
C ILE A 103 7.05 -5.43 -15.26
N GLY A 104 5.81 -4.93 -15.22
CA GLY A 104 5.36 -4.02 -14.17
C GLY A 104 5.48 -4.64 -12.78
N ASP A 105 5.24 -5.95 -12.66
CA ASP A 105 5.37 -6.70 -11.42
C ASP A 105 6.81 -6.73 -10.90
N ILE A 106 7.80 -6.95 -11.78
CA ILE A 106 9.22 -6.86 -11.37
C ILE A 106 9.52 -5.46 -10.85
N ILE A 107 9.16 -4.41 -11.59
CA ILE A 107 9.43 -3.02 -11.18
C ILE A 107 8.77 -2.73 -9.82
N TYR A 108 7.50 -3.10 -9.67
CA TYR A 108 6.73 -2.90 -8.45
C TYR A 108 7.30 -3.67 -7.26
N PHE A 109 7.79 -4.90 -7.48
CA PHE A 109 8.41 -5.72 -6.46
C PHE A 109 9.63 -5.02 -5.82
N GLY A 110 10.38 -4.24 -6.60
CA GLY A 110 11.50 -3.44 -6.08
C GLY A 110 11.10 -2.38 -5.06
N GLU A 111 9.88 -1.87 -5.16
CA GLU A 111 9.36 -0.80 -4.29
C GLU A 111 8.50 -1.32 -3.14
N ALA A 112 7.84 -2.46 -3.30
CA ALA A 112 6.86 -2.93 -2.31
C ALA A 112 7.23 -4.26 -1.65
N ASP A 113 8.34 -4.88 -2.09
CA ASP A 113 8.82 -6.22 -1.69
C ASP A 113 7.72 -7.31 -1.73
N LYS A 114 6.77 -7.11 -2.64
CA LYS A 114 5.61 -7.98 -2.89
C LYS A 114 5.19 -7.86 -4.35
N HIS A 115 4.54 -8.91 -4.85
CA HIS A 115 3.94 -8.87 -6.18
C HIS A 115 2.76 -7.88 -6.29
N LEU A 116 2.53 -7.38 -7.49
CA LEU A 116 1.34 -6.64 -7.89
C LEU A 116 0.10 -7.48 -7.55
N GLY A 117 -0.78 -6.89 -6.76
CA GLY A 117 -2.11 -7.40 -6.45
C GLY A 117 -3.15 -6.64 -7.27
N TYR A 118 -4.27 -6.27 -6.66
CA TYR A 118 -5.34 -5.51 -7.33
C TYR A 118 -4.85 -4.22 -8.02
N GLU A 119 -3.70 -3.69 -7.60
CA GLU A 119 -3.14 -2.42 -8.06
C GLU A 119 -2.86 -2.43 -9.56
N GLY A 120 -2.50 -3.59 -10.13
CA GLY A 120 -2.26 -3.70 -11.57
C GLY A 120 -3.48 -3.39 -12.45
N PHE A 121 -4.69 -3.35 -11.89
CA PHE A 121 -5.92 -3.02 -12.63
C PHE A 121 -6.64 -1.80 -12.08
N VAL A 122 -6.39 -1.42 -10.84
CA VAL A 122 -7.17 -0.36 -10.22
C VAL A 122 -6.74 1.04 -10.67
N PHE A 123 -5.55 1.16 -11.28
CA PHE A 123 -5.14 2.38 -11.97
C PHE A 123 -5.69 2.51 -13.40
N LEU A 124 -6.60 1.64 -13.87
CA LEU A 124 -7.24 1.82 -15.18
C LEU A 124 -8.05 3.13 -15.23
N GLY A 125 -8.05 3.81 -16.38
CA GLY A 125 -8.78 5.07 -16.58
C GLY A 125 -7.86 6.29 -16.49
N LYS A 126 -8.25 7.32 -15.71
CA LYS A 126 -7.49 8.57 -15.60
C LYS A 126 -6.12 8.37 -14.94
N ASP A 127 -6.05 7.55 -13.88
CA ASP A 127 -4.80 7.25 -13.18
C ASP A 127 -3.76 6.63 -14.13
N LEU A 128 -4.18 5.78 -15.08
CA LEU A 128 -3.30 5.18 -16.09
C LEU A 128 -2.63 6.25 -16.95
N LEU A 129 -3.36 7.32 -17.30
CA LEU A 129 -2.79 8.41 -18.10
C LEU A 129 -1.72 9.17 -17.31
N ILE A 130 -1.95 9.40 -16.01
CA ILE A 130 -0.99 10.04 -15.12
C ILE A 130 0.27 9.16 -14.99
N LEU A 131 0.09 7.85 -14.79
CA LEU A 131 1.20 6.89 -14.74
C LEU A 131 1.99 6.85 -16.04
N ILE A 132 1.32 6.84 -17.20
CA ILE A 132 1.98 6.90 -18.50
C ILE A 132 2.73 8.23 -18.68
N GLU A 133 2.14 9.37 -18.29
CA GLU A 133 2.81 10.67 -18.36
C GLU A 133 4.09 10.68 -17.51
N ALA A 134 4.00 10.20 -16.27
CA ALA A 134 5.15 10.08 -15.37
C ALA A 134 6.22 9.14 -15.95
N ALA A 135 5.81 7.97 -16.49
CA ALA A 135 6.72 7.02 -17.13
C ALA A 135 7.39 7.61 -18.38
N VAL A 136 6.66 8.33 -19.23
CA VAL A 136 7.22 9.01 -20.41
C VAL A 136 8.24 10.06 -20.02
N LYS A 137 7.98 10.84 -18.97
CA LYS A 137 8.92 11.85 -18.47
C LYS A 137 10.20 11.24 -17.91
N ASN A 138 10.10 10.08 -17.25
CA ASN A 138 11.21 9.46 -16.56
C ASN A 138 12.02 8.49 -17.42
N ASP A 139 11.36 7.75 -18.33
CA ASP A 139 11.98 6.76 -19.20
C ASP A 139 11.25 6.66 -20.56
N THR A 140 11.39 7.73 -21.35
CA THR A 140 10.77 7.82 -22.68
C THR A 140 11.17 6.67 -23.60
N PHE A 141 12.43 6.22 -23.53
CA PHE A 141 12.96 5.18 -24.41
C PHE A 141 12.26 3.85 -24.19
N THR A 142 12.14 3.41 -22.93
CA THR A 142 11.47 2.15 -22.59
C THR A 142 9.99 2.19 -22.96
N VAL A 143 9.31 3.32 -22.75
CA VAL A 143 7.90 3.48 -23.14
C VAL A 143 7.75 3.38 -24.66
N ILE A 144 8.56 4.08 -25.45
CA ILE A 144 8.52 4.01 -26.92
C ILE A 144 8.82 2.59 -27.40
N LEU A 145 9.81 1.91 -26.82
CA LEU A 145 10.16 0.54 -27.15
C LEU A 145 8.99 -0.40 -26.88
N GLY A 146 8.34 -0.27 -25.72
CA GLY A 146 7.16 -1.06 -25.35
C GLY A 146 5.98 -0.84 -26.30
N LEU A 147 5.64 0.43 -26.58
CA LEU A 147 4.55 0.79 -27.50
C LEU A 147 4.82 0.32 -28.93
N THR A 148 6.07 0.43 -29.40
CA THR A 148 6.50 -0.05 -30.72
C THR A 148 6.41 -1.57 -30.79
N GLY A 149 6.86 -2.26 -29.73
CA GLY A 149 6.75 -3.71 -29.58
C GLY A 149 5.30 -4.20 -29.64
N ILE A 150 4.37 -3.51 -28.97
CA ILE A 150 2.94 -3.83 -29.04
C ILE A 150 2.38 -3.54 -30.44
N SER A 151 2.68 -2.36 -31.00
CA SER A 151 2.11 -1.90 -32.28
C SER A 151 2.57 -2.75 -33.47
N ILE A 152 3.78 -3.30 -33.44
CA ILE A 152 4.30 -4.20 -34.48
C ILE A 152 4.01 -5.66 -34.12
N GLY A 153 4.26 -6.05 -32.87
CA GLY A 153 4.19 -7.43 -32.41
C GLY A 153 2.77 -7.98 -32.44
N LEU A 154 1.77 -7.22 -31.98
CA LEU A 154 0.39 -7.70 -31.94
C LEU A 154 -0.17 -7.98 -33.35
N PRO A 155 -0.12 -7.03 -34.32
CA PRO A 155 -0.57 -7.32 -35.68
C PRO A 155 0.25 -8.43 -36.36
N SER A 156 1.57 -8.47 -36.12
CA SER A 156 2.44 -9.48 -36.73
C SER A 156 2.13 -10.89 -36.23
N LEU A 157 1.93 -11.06 -34.91
CA LEU A 157 1.56 -12.35 -34.33
C LEU A 157 0.15 -12.78 -34.75
N ILE A 158 -0.80 -11.84 -34.85
CA ILE A 158 -2.14 -12.11 -35.39
C ILE A 158 -2.06 -12.53 -36.86
N TYR A 159 -1.28 -11.82 -37.68
CA TYR A 159 -1.09 -12.15 -39.09
C TYR A 159 -0.44 -13.53 -39.26
N LEU A 160 0.63 -13.82 -38.50
CA LEU A 160 1.29 -15.12 -38.51
C LEU A 160 0.34 -16.23 -38.07
N PHE A 161 -0.47 -15.98 -37.03
CA PHE A 161 -1.53 -16.90 -36.64
C PHE A 161 -2.49 -17.12 -37.80
N ILE A 162 -3.08 -16.08 -38.40
CA ILE A 162 -4.04 -16.23 -39.52
C ILE A 162 -3.41 -16.99 -40.70
N LYS A 163 -2.16 -16.69 -41.05
CA LYS A 163 -1.44 -17.30 -42.18
C LYS A 163 -1.09 -18.77 -41.93
N HIS A 164 -0.72 -19.11 -40.70
CA HIS A 164 -0.24 -20.43 -40.32
C HIS A 164 -1.20 -21.19 -39.38
N ASN A 165 -2.45 -20.73 -39.26
CA ASN A 165 -3.46 -21.38 -38.44
C ASN A 165 -3.79 -22.73 -39.08
N GLY A 166 -3.13 -23.78 -38.61
CA GLY A 166 -3.28 -25.15 -39.10
C GLY A 166 -4.56 -25.84 -38.65
N TYR A 167 -5.58 -25.12 -38.18
CA TYR A 167 -6.87 -25.72 -37.82
C TYR A 167 -7.79 -25.87 -39.05
N GLU A 168 -8.06 -27.11 -39.42
CA GLU A 168 -9.08 -27.45 -40.41
C GLU A 168 -10.26 -28.18 -39.77
N PHE A 169 -11.47 -27.65 -39.96
CA PHE A 169 -12.68 -28.29 -39.45
C PHE A 169 -12.97 -29.57 -40.23
N SER A 170 -13.07 -30.70 -39.53
CA SER A 170 -13.39 -32.01 -40.14
C SER A 170 -14.58 -32.66 -39.44
N SER A 171 -15.64 -32.96 -40.20
CA SER A 171 -16.84 -33.65 -39.69
C SER A 171 -16.58 -35.09 -39.26
N LEU A 172 -15.43 -35.67 -39.63
CA LEU A 172 -15.06 -37.06 -39.33
C LEU A 172 -14.62 -37.26 -37.87
N ASN A 173 -14.25 -36.17 -37.17
CA ASN A 173 -13.68 -36.22 -35.83
C ASN A 173 -14.70 -35.97 -34.69
N LYS A 174 -16.00 -35.89 -35.03
CA LYS A 174 -17.07 -35.49 -34.10
C LYS A 174 -17.07 -36.23 -32.76
N LYS A 175 -16.82 -37.54 -32.72
CA LYS A 175 -16.82 -38.32 -31.47
C LYS A 175 -15.67 -37.92 -30.54
N TRP A 176 -14.46 -37.79 -31.08
CA TRP A 176 -13.29 -37.40 -30.30
C TRP A 176 -13.36 -35.96 -29.83
N GLU A 177 -13.86 -35.04 -30.67
CA GLU A 177 -13.97 -33.64 -30.29
C GLU A 177 -15.11 -33.37 -29.31
N LEU A 178 -16.20 -34.16 -29.31
CA LEU A 178 -17.23 -34.07 -28.26
C LEU A 178 -16.75 -34.60 -26.89
N LEU A 179 -15.86 -35.59 -26.88
CA LEU A 179 -15.23 -36.08 -25.65
C LEU A 179 -14.18 -35.10 -25.08
N GLN A 180 -13.68 -34.14 -25.87
CA GLN A 180 -12.70 -33.16 -25.39
C GLN A 180 -13.29 -32.22 -24.35
N ILE A 181 -14.56 -31.83 -24.44
CA ILE A 181 -15.17 -30.89 -23.50
C ILE A 181 -15.11 -31.41 -22.05
N PRO A 182 -15.65 -32.60 -21.71
CA PRO A 182 -15.58 -33.09 -20.35
C PRO A 182 -14.14 -33.35 -19.87
N ILE A 183 -13.25 -33.82 -20.75
CA ILE A 183 -11.84 -34.02 -20.42
C ILE A 183 -11.15 -32.67 -20.13
N SER A 184 -11.39 -31.66 -20.96
CA SER A 184 -10.81 -30.33 -20.82
C SER A 184 -11.33 -29.65 -19.56
N ILE A 185 -12.62 -29.79 -19.23
CA ILE A 185 -13.19 -29.31 -17.96
C ILE A 185 -12.48 -29.98 -16.78
N LEU A 186 -12.31 -31.31 -16.80
CA LEU A 186 -11.66 -32.02 -15.69
C LEU A 186 -10.18 -31.61 -15.52
N ILE A 187 -9.44 -31.48 -16.62
CA ILE A 187 -8.05 -31.01 -16.59
C ILE A 187 -7.98 -29.56 -16.11
N LEU A 188 -8.78 -28.67 -16.68
CA LEU A 188 -8.79 -27.26 -16.30
C LEU A 188 -9.22 -27.07 -14.85
N LEU A 189 -10.18 -27.84 -14.34
CA LEU A 189 -10.56 -27.80 -12.92
C LEU A 189 -9.40 -28.23 -12.02
N LEU A 190 -8.65 -29.27 -12.41
CA LEU A 190 -7.48 -29.73 -11.66
C LEU A 190 -6.37 -28.66 -11.64
N LEU A 191 -6.07 -28.07 -12.79
CA LEU A 191 -5.05 -27.02 -12.92
C LEU A 191 -5.47 -25.72 -12.21
N PHE A 192 -6.72 -25.29 -12.38
CA PHE A 192 -7.32 -24.12 -11.74
C PHE A 192 -7.33 -24.24 -10.21
N ARG A 193 -7.63 -25.44 -9.71
CA ARG A 193 -7.54 -25.73 -8.27
C ARG A 193 -6.09 -25.78 -7.81
N GLY A 194 -5.14 -26.03 -8.70
CA GLY A 194 -3.73 -26.27 -8.40
C GLY A 194 -3.46 -27.66 -7.83
N GLY A 195 -4.30 -28.66 -8.10
CA GLY A 195 -4.11 -30.06 -7.67
C GLY A 195 -5.32 -30.71 -6.97
N LEU A 196 -5.08 -31.88 -6.35
CA LEU A 196 -6.11 -32.74 -5.73
C LEU A 196 -6.39 -32.44 -4.26
N GLN A 197 -5.77 -31.42 -3.68
CA GLN A 197 -5.93 -31.05 -2.28
C GLN A 197 -7.38 -30.61 -1.94
N SER A 198 -7.70 -30.47 -0.65
CA SER A 198 -9.06 -30.13 -0.15
C SER A 198 -9.49 -28.67 -0.38
N ARG A 199 -8.55 -27.74 -0.61
CA ARG A 199 -8.83 -26.32 -0.86
C ARG A 199 -8.12 -25.82 -2.15
N PRO A 200 -8.69 -24.86 -2.91
CA PRO A 200 -7.98 -24.25 -4.04
C PRO A 200 -6.64 -23.62 -3.63
N LEU A 201 -5.70 -23.54 -4.58
CA LEU A 201 -4.38 -22.93 -4.39
C LEU A 201 -4.50 -21.49 -3.84
N ARG A 202 -3.69 -21.16 -2.85
CA ARG A 202 -3.58 -19.83 -2.21
C ARG A 202 -2.13 -19.36 -2.23
N SER A 203 -1.89 -18.05 -2.12
CA SER A 203 -0.53 -17.47 -2.13
C SER A 203 0.34 -18.06 -1.03
N THR A 204 -0.26 -18.44 0.09
CA THR A 204 0.39 -19.01 1.27
C THR A 204 1.01 -20.38 1.04
N GLU A 205 0.55 -21.12 0.02
CA GLU A 205 1.17 -22.39 -0.39
C GLU A 205 2.56 -22.18 -1.01
N ALA A 206 2.97 -20.92 -1.26
CA ALA A 206 4.32 -20.57 -1.64
C ALA A 206 5.29 -20.48 -0.46
N ILE A 207 4.80 -20.43 0.78
CA ILE A 207 5.64 -20.25 1.98
C ILE A 207 6.29 -21.57 2.36
N HIS A 208 7.62 -21.62 2.28
CA HIS A 208 8.42 -22.82 2.56
C HIS A 208 9.81 -22.55 3.15
N SER A 209 10.32 -21.31 3.07
CA SER A 209 11.63 -20.91 3.58
C SER A 209 11.49 -19.85 4.67
N GLU A 210 12.52 -19.69 5.49
CA GLU A 210 12.64 -18.56 6.41
C GLU A 210 12.96 -17.26 5.68
N ASN A 211 13.57 -17.35 4.48
CA ASN A 211 13.81 -16.21 3.61
C ASN A 211 12.49 -15.76 2.93
N GLN A 212 12.09 -14.52 3.18
CA GLN A 212 10.86 -13.93 2.65
C GLN A 212 10.85 -13.85 1.11
N PHE A 213 11.99 -13.54 0.49
CA PHE A 213 12.09 -13.48 -0.97
C PHE A 213 11.86 -14.86 -1.60
N LEU A 214 12.38 -15.93 -1.00
CA LEU A 214 12.12 -17.29 -1.48
C LEU A 214 10.65 -17.71 -1.35
N ASN A 215 9.91 -17.12 -0.41
CA ASN A 215 8.47 -17.35 -0.31
C ASN A 215 7.65 -16.56 -1.36
N GLN A 216 8.21 -15.48 -1.91
CA GLN A 216 7.60 -14.71 -3.00
C GLN A 216 7.94 -15.30 -4.38
N LEU A 217 9.15 -15.84 -4.56
CA LEU A 217 9.65 -16.36 -5.84
C LEU A 217 8.73 -17.40 -6.57
N PRO A 218 7.95 -18.24 -5.87
CA PRO A 218 6.97 -19.11 -6.54
C PRO A 218 5.79 -18.37 -7.18
N LEU A 219 5.43 -17.20 -6.64
CA LEU A 219 4.28 -16.39 -7.03
C LEU A 219 4.57 -15.56 -8.29
N ASN A 220 3.52 -14.95 -8.82
CA ASN A 220 3.60 -13.97 -9.90
C ASN A 220 2.45 -12.96 -9.77
N GLY A 221 2.66 -11.74 -10.27
CA GLY A 221 1.70 -10.65 -10.19
C GLY A 221 0.32 -10.98 -10.74
N VAL A 222 0.19 -11.86 -11.74
CA VAL A 222 -1.12 -12.24 -12.29
C VAL A 222 -1.91 -13.05 -11.25
N PHE A 223 -1.26 -14.02 -10.60
CA PHE A 223 -1.90 -14.84 -9.57
C PHE A 223 -2.38 -13.99 -8.40
N THR A 224 -1.49 -13.18 -7.82
CA THR A 224 -1.80 -12.32 -6.66
C THR A 224 -2.90 -11.31 -6.97
N THR A 225 -2.91 -10.76 -8.18
CA THR A 225 -4.00 -9.87 -8.59
C THR A 225 -5.37 -10.54 -8.62
N ILE A 226 -5.45 -11.75 -9.18
CA ILE A 226 -6.71 -12.51 -9.24
C ILE A 226 -7.19 -12.87 -7.83
N MET A 227 -6.26 -13.16 -6.91
CA MET A 227 -6.59 -13.44 -5.51
C MET A 227 -7.14 -12.20 -4.80
N ASP A 228 -6.50 -11.04 -4.94
CA ASP A 228 -6.97 -9.79 -4.32
C ASP A 228 -8.36 -9.38 -4.80
N LEU A 229 -8.66 -9.54 -6.10
CA LEU A 229 -9.98 -9.23 -6.66
C LEU A 229 -11.09 -10.14 -6.09
N LYS A 230 -10.75 -11.34 -5.62
CA LYS A 230 -11.67 -12.29 -4.98
C LYS A 230 -11.82 -12.06 -3.48
N SER A 231 -10.83 -11.45 -2.82
CA SER A 231 -10.82 -11.23 -1.37
C SER A 231 -11.78 -10.10 -0.98
N LYS A 232 -13.07 -10.42 -0.82
CA LYS A 232 -14.13 -9.46 -0.44
C LYS A 232 -14.71 -9.66 0.95
N SER A 233 -14.33 -10.71 1.66
CA SER A 233 -14.90 -11.07 2.96
C SER A 233 -13.83 -11.57 3.92
N ILE A 234 -13.95 -11.22 5.20
CA ILE A 234 -13.11 -11.77 6.27
C ILE A 234 -13.32 -13.29 6.33
N LEU A 235 -12.21 -14.05 6.29
CA LEU A 235 -12.26 -15.51 6.38
C LEU A 235 -12.89 -15.97 7.71
N PRO A 236 -13.64 -17.09 7.75
CA PRO A 236 -14.30 -17.56 8.97
C PRO A 236 -13.37 -17.69 10.19
N GLU A 237 -12.12 -18.11 9.99
CA GLU A 237 -11.11 -18.24 11.05
C GLU A 237 -10.61 -16.90 11.63
N LEU A 238 -10.88 -15.80 10.94
CA LEU A 238 -10.54 -14.44 11.36
C LEU A 238 -11.76 -13.69 11.92
N GLN A 239 -12.95 -14.26 11.82
CA GLN A 239 -14.17 -13.64 12.32
C GLN A 239 -14.24 -13.74 13.83
N ILE A 240 -14.61 -12.63 14.47
CA ILE A 240 -15.01 -12.58 15.87
C ILE A 240 -16.31 -11.77 15.96
N SER A 241 -17.07 -11.89 17.06
CA SER A 241 -18.36 -11.21 17.15
C SER A 241 -18.20 -9.68 17.20
N LYS A 242 -19.25 -8.96 16.79
CA LYS A 242 -19.31 -7.50 16.90
C LYS A 242 -19.12 -7.05 18.34
N GLU A 243 -19.83 -7.66 19.28
CA GLU A 243 -19.81 -7.29 20.71
C GLU A 243 -18.41 -7.45 21.30
N GLU A 244 -17.73 -8.53 20.93
CA GLU A 244 -16.35 -8.77 21.32
C GLU A 244 -15.39 -7.76 20.68
N SER A 245 -15.56 -7.47 19.39
CA SER A 245 -14.76 -6.48 18.67
C SER A 245 -14.89 -5.09 19.29
N VAL A 246 -16.13 -4.65 19.56
CA VAL A 246 -16.43 -3.37 20.22
C VAL A 246 -15.77 -3.31 21.59
N ARG A 247 -15.93 -4.34 22.43
CA ARG A 247 -15.34 -4.37 23.77
C ARG A 247 -13.81 -4.23 23.72
N ILE A 248 -13.15 -4.97 22.85
CA ILE A 248 -11.68 -4.95 22.73
C ILE A 248 -11.22 -3.60 22.18
N VAL A 249 -11.79 -3.13 21.07
CA VAL A 249 -11.41 -1.86 20.47
C VAL A 249 -11.64 -0.71 21.45
N GLN A 250 -12.80 -0.63 22.10
CA GLN A 250 -13.08 0.41 23.10
C GLN A 250 -12.09 0.39 24.25
N LYS A 251 -11.67 -0.80 24.72
CA LYS A 251 -10.64 -0.92 25.76
C LYS A 251 -9.30 -0.31 25.31
N GLU A 252 -8.85 -0.64 24.09
CA GLU A 252 -7.54 -0.22 23.56
C GLU A 252 -7.48 1.29 23.22
N ILE A 253 -8.64 1.90 22.93
CA ILE A 253 -8.74 3.31 22.54
C ILE A 253 -9.31 4.21 23.66
N ASP A 254 -9.70 3.67 24.82
CA ASP A 254 -10.21 4.49 25.93
C ASP A 254 -9.10 5.36 26.54
N TYR A 255 -9.42 6.62 26.83
CA TYR A 255 -8.52 7.53 27.53
C TYR A 255 -9.30 8.63 28.27
N PRO A 256 -8.76 9.22 29.35
CA PRO A 256 -9.52 10.15 30.20
C PRO A 256 -10.03 11.43 29.51
N GLY A 257 -9.43 11.83 28.39
CA GLY A 257 -9.72 13.08 27.67
C GLY A 257 -10.95 13.02 26.76
N ALA A 258 -11.57 11.86 26.60
CA ALA A 258 -12.78 11.70 25.79
C ALA A 258 -13.73 10.65 26.38
N LYS A 259 -15.00 10.68 25.98
CA LYS A 259 -16.01 9.70 26.41
C LYS A 259 -16.75 9.13 25.22
N PHE A 260 -17.00 7.82 25.21
CA PHE A 260 -17.92 7.21 24.26
C PHE A 260 -19.34 7.74 24.51
N ILE A 261 -20.04 8.11 23.44
CA ILE A 261 -21.35 8.80 23.55
C ILE A 261 -22.52 8.06 22.90
N ASP A 262 -22.26 7.05 22.05
CA ASP A 262 -23.31 6.38 21.29
C ASP A 262 -23.00 4.89 21.07
N PRO A 263 -23.86 3.96 21.54
CA PRO A 263 -23.71 2.52 21.28
C PRO A 263 -23.88 2.11 19.80
N GLU A 264 -24.64 2.86 18.99
CA GLU A 264 -24.80 2.58 17.56
C GLU A 264 -23.54 2.92 16.75
N PHE A 265 -22.76 3.90 17.25
CA PHE A 265 -21.48 4.33 16.69
C PHE A 265 -20.38 4.03 17.72
N PRO A 266 -19.93 2.77 17.84
CA PRO A 266 -19.19 2.29 19.00
C PRO A 266 -17.81 2.94 19.21
N ILE A 267 -17.27 3.63 18.20
CA ILE A 267 -16.00 4.36 18.29
C ILE A 267 -16.19 5.90 18.39
N LEU A 268 -17.44 6.37 18.38
CA LEU A 268 -17.79 7.79 18.48
C LEU A 268 -17.56 8.27 19.92
N ARG A 269 -16.71 9.28 20.03
CA ARG A 269 -16.30 9.88 21.29
C ARG A 269 -16.48 11.39 21.25
N GLU A 270 -16.66 11.98 22.42
CA GLU A 270 -16.67 13.43 22.62
C GLU A 270 -15.53 13.84 23.55
N THR A 271 -14.71 14.79 23.12
CA THR A 271 -13.61 15.31 23.92
C THR A 271 -14.11 16.16 25.09
N ILE A 272 -13.34 16.19 26.17
CA ILE A 272 -13.58 17.07 27.31
C ILE A 272 -12.86 18.40 27.06
N GLU A 273 -13.55 19.52 27.25
CA GLU A 273 -12.94 20.85 27.09
C GLU A 273 -11.90 21.10 28.20
N THR A 274 -10.66 21.37 27.78
CA THR A 274 -9.53 21.72 28.65
C THR A 274 -9.02 23.14 28.41
N ARG A 275 -9.47 23.78 27.32
CA ARG A 275 -9.04 25.11 26.89
C ARG A 275 -10.24 26.01 26.59
N LYS A 276 -10.39 27.11 27.33
CA LYS A 276 -11.42 28.14 27.06
C LYS A 276 -11.02 29.13 25.97
N GLU A 277 -9.72 29.42 25.84
CA GLU A 277 -9.16 30.34 24.84
C GLU A 277 -9.38 29.87 23.39
N THR A 278 -9.07 30.75 22.43
CA THR A 278 -8.98 30.39 21.01
C THR A 278 -8.00 29.23 20.84
N PRO A 279 -8.39 28.17 20.10
CA PRO A 279 -7.52 27.03 19.92
C PRO A 279 -6.34 27.36 18.98
N PRO A 280 -5.25 26.58 19.03
CA PRO A 280 -4.05 26.82 18.23
C PRO A 280 -4.26 26.48 16.76
N ASN A 281 -3.47 27.07 15.86
CA ASN A 281 -3.41 26.59 14.47
C ASN A 281 -2.77 25.20 14.42
N ILE A 282 -3.17 24.40 13.44
CA ILE A 282 -2.61 23.07 13.19
C ILE A 282 -1.96 23.07 11.81
N VAL A 283 -0.70 22.65 11.74
CA VAL A 283 0.00 22.38 10.49
C VAL A 283 0.50 20.95 10.56
N LEU A 284 -0.04 20.09 9.71
CA LEU A 284 0.34 18.68 9.61
C LEU A 284 1.08 18.46 8.30
N ILE A 285 2.30 17.94 8.37
CA ILE A 285 3.12 17.59 7.22
C ILE A 285 3.22 16.06 7.18
N LEU A 286 2.54 15.48 6.20
CA LEU A 286 2.65 14.07 5.84
C LEU A 286 3.92 13.86 5.02
N LEU A 287 4.83 13.06 5.56
CA LEU A 287 6.17 12.81 5.02
C LEU A 287 6.14 11.53 4.17
N GLU A 288 6.06 11.69 2.85
CA GLU A 288 6.02 10.60 1.87
C GLU A 288 7.18 9.61 2.03
N SER A 289 6.91 8.33 2.25
CA SER A 289 7.90 7.24 2.32
C SER A 289 9.01 7.44 3.38
N TRP A 290 8.82 8.30 4.39
CA TRP A 290 9.86 8.55 5.40
C TRP A 290 10.06 7.38 6.37
N THR A 291 11.24 6.77 6.35
CA THR A 291 11.55 5.57 7.15
C THR A 291 12.31 5.90 8.44
N GLY A 292 11.79 5.44 9.58
CA GLY A 292 12.34 5.74 10.91
C GLY A 292 13.82 5.40 11.06
N LYS A 293 14.30 4.30 10.45
CA LYS A 293 15.71 3.83 10.48
C LYS A 293 16.76 4.93 10.22
N PHE A 294 16.43 5.94 9.41
CA PHE A 294 17.36 7.01 9.04
C PHE A 294 17.28 8.25 9.94
N ILE A 295 16.52 8.18 11.04
CA ILE A 295 16.34 9.25 12.03
C ILE A 295 16.86 8.75 13.37
N ARG A 296 17.50 9.64 14.14
CA ARG A 296 17.96 9.32 15.50
C ARG A 296 16.83 9.56 16.51
N PRO A 297 16.56 8.66 17.48
CA PRO A 297 17.34 7.49 17.86
C PRO A 297 16.88 6.17 17.22
N ASN A 298 15.89 6.16 16.32
CA ASN A 298 15.34 4.93 15.73
C ASN A 298 16.42 4.09 15.02
N GLY A 299 17.36 4.75 14.35
CA GLY A 299 18.63 4.18 13.93
C GLY A 299 19.80 5.14 14.19
N ASN A 300 20.95 4.87 13.59
CA ASN A 300 22.14 5.72 13.77
C ASN A 300 22.07 7.04 12.96
N GLY A 301 21.14 7.14 11.99
CA GLY A 301 20.93 8.30 11.12
C GLY A 301 22.10 8.68 10.21
N ILE A 302 23.15 7.84 10.13
CA ILE A 302 24.36 8.08 9.34
C ILE A 302 24.38 7.15 8.13
N VAL A 303 24.60 7.73 6.95
CA VAL A 303 24.87 7.01 5.71
C VAL A 303 26.20 7.51 5.14
N GLY A 304 27.15 6.61 4.95
CA GLY A 304 28.53 6.97 4.65
C GLY A 304 29.13 7.80 5.79
N GLU A 305 29.48 9.06 5.51
CA GLU A 305 30.04 10.00 6.49
C GLU A 305 29.08 11.15 6.83
N ARG A 306 27.80 11.05 6.43
CA ARG A 306 26.82 12.13 6.52
C ARG A 306 25.62 11.71 7.35
N GLU A 307 25.10 12.65 8.15
CA GLU A 307 23.77 12.53 8.75
C GLU A 307 22.72 12.80 7.67
N LEU A 308 21.73 11.91 7.54
CA LEU A 308 20.72 12.01 6.46
C LEU A 308 19.69 13.11 6.73
N THR A 309 19.40 13.38 8.01
CA THR A 309 18.37 14.33 8.46
C THR A 309 18.87 15.28 9.57
N PRO A 310 19.93 16.06 9.32
CA PRO A 310 20.50 16.93 10.34
C PRO A 310 19.48 17.96 10.86
N TYR A 311 18.61 18.51 10.01
CA TYR A 311 17.61 19.46 10.48
C TYR A 311 16.55 18.78 11.35
N PHE A 312 15.93 17.70 10.87
CA PHE A 312 14.89 16.99 11.59
C PHE A 312 15.43 16.48 12.93
N ASN A 313 16.62 15.87 12.97
CA ASN A 313 17.29 15.42 14.20
C ASN A 313 17.56 16.58 15.18
N SER A 314 17.82 17.79 14.70
CA SER A 314 17.92 18.97 15.56
C SER A 314 16.56 19.37 16.14
N LEU A 315 15.50 19.32 15.33
CA LEU A 315 14.14 19.68 15.72
C LEU A 315 13.55 18.70 16.75
N LEU A 316 13.97 17.43 16.73
CA LEU A 316 13.61 16.43 17.75
C LEU A 316 13.92 16.90 19.18
N LYS A 317 15.00 17.68 19.36
CA LYS A 317 15.42 18.21 20.67
C LYS A 317 14.53 19.34 21.18
N GLU A 318 13.71 19.92 20.30
CA GLU A 318 12.78 21.00 20.64
C GLU A 318 11.31 20.54 20.68
N GLY A 319 11.01 19.31 20.23
CA GLY A 319 9.66 18.76 20.14
C GLY A 319 9.45 17.48 20.94
N ARG A 320 8.24 16.93 20.86
CA ARG A 320 7.90 15.62 21.41
C ARG A 320 7.92 14.58 20.29
N TYR A 321 8.85 13.64 20.37
CA TYR A 321 9.10 12.64 19.34
C TYR A 321 8.76 11.23 19.83
N PHE A 322 8.16 10.43 18.96
CA PHE A 322 7.73 9.07 19.25
C PHE A 322 8.55 8.06 18.43
N PRO A 323 9.66 7.51 18.97
CA PRO A 323 10.50 6.56 18.27
C PRO A 323 9.80 5.24 17.92
N HIS A 324 8.77 4.85 18.67
CA HIS A 324 7.99 3.63 18.46
C HIS A 324 6.61 3.94 17.85
N PHE A 325 6.62 4.73 16.78
CA PHE A 325 5.44 5.07 15.99
C PHE A 325 5.40 4.22 14.71
N PHE A 326 4.23 3.67 14.37
CA PHE A 326 4.09 2.68 13.30
C PHE A 326 3.03 3.04 12.27
N ALA A 327 3.35 2.74 11.02
CA ALA A 327 2.45 2.86 9.89
C ALA A 327 1.39 1.77 9.96
N THR A 328 0.13 2.17 9.84
CA THR A 328 -1.02 1.25 9.90
C THR A 328 -1.24 0.50 8.60
N GLY A 329 -0.62 0.93 7.51
CA GLY A 329 -0.59 0.25 6.22
C GLY A 329 0.69 0.57 5.44
N GLY A 330 0.80 0.05 4.22
CA GLY A 330 2.04 0.08 3.43
C GLY A 330 2.05 1.08 2.27
N ARG A 331 1.14 2.07 2.27
CA ARG A 331 0.99 3.04 1.17
C ARG A 331 0.47 4.37 1.64
N THR A 332 0.69 5.41 0.84
CA THR A 332 0.19 6.77 1.04
C THR A 332 -1.32 6.80 1.33
N VAL A 333 -2.13 6.07 0.56
CA VAL A 333 -3.58 6.02 0.78
C VAL A 333 -3.97 5.40 2.13
N ASN A 334 -3.22 4.41 2.63
CA ASN A 334 -3.46 3.84 3.96
C ASN A 334 -3.09 4.87 5.04
N GLY A 335 -1.95 5.54 4.88
CA GLY A 335 -1.48 6.59 5.78
C GLY A 335 -2.45 7.76 5.84
N LEU A 336 -2.90 8.25 4.67
CA LEU A 336 -3.92 9.31 4.55
C LEU A 336 -5.21 8.92 5.26
N MET A 337 -5.73 7.72 5.01
CA MET A 337 -6.96 7.25 5.64
C MET A 337 -6.82 7.23 7.17
N SER A 338 -5.76 6.63 7.69
CA SER A 338 -5.53 6.55 9.15
C SER A 338 -5.27 7.91 9.80
N VAL A 339 -4.42 8.75 9.21
CA VAL A 339 -4.06 10.06 9.78
C VAL A 339 -5.21 11.07 9.69
N LEU A 340 -5.97 11.07 8.58
CA LEU A 340 -7.00 12.07 8.33
C LEU A 340 -8.41 11.63 8.71
N THR A 341 -8.66 10.34 8.95
CA THR A 341 -9.97 9.85 9.43
C THR A 341 -9.91 9.08 10.74
N GLY A 342 -8.72 8.65 11.18
CA GLY A 342 -8.57 7.81 12.37
C GLY A 342 -9.08 6.39 12.17
N VAL A 343 -9.43 5.98 10.95
CA VAL A 343 -9.94 4.64 10.64
C VAL A 343 -8.87 3.86 9.89
N PRO A 344 -8.52 2.63 10.33
CA PRO A 344 -7.54 1.83 9.61
C PRO A 344 -8.14 1.29 8.32
N ASP A 345 -7.31 1.18 7.30
CA ASP A 345 -7.65 0.45 6.08
C ASP A 345 -7.68 -1.07 6.33
N ARG A 346 -8.05 -1.83 5.30
CA ARG A 346 -8.15 -3.29 5.33
C ARG A 346 -7.05 -3.97 4.49
N PRO A 347 -6.74 -5.24 4.78
CA PRO A 347 -5.99 -6.10 3.88
C PRO A 347 -6.63 -6.20 2.49
N GLY A 348 -5.82 -6.32 1.44
CA GLY A 348 -6.24 -6.38 0.05
C GLY A 348 -6.62 -5.00 -0.51
N ILE A 349 -7.78 -4.92 -1.17
CA ILE A 349 -8.23 -3.70 -1.85
C ILE A 349 -8.51 -2.58 -0.84
N THR A 350 -7.72 -1.50 -0.92
CA THR A 350 -7.90 -0.28 -0.13
C THR A 350 -9.32 0.25 -0.21
N VAL A 351 -9.83 0.71 0.95
CA VAL A 351 -11.16 1.32 1.06
C VAL A 351 -11.33 2.50 0.13
N VAL A 352 -10.28 3.30 -0.13
CA VAL A 352 -10.39 4.50 -0.99
C VAL A 352 -10.81 4.19 -2.42
N ARG A 353 -10.66 2.92 -2.83
CA ARG A 353 -11.01 2.41 -4.16
C ARG A 353 -12.27 1.55 -4.14
N THR A 354 -13.04 1.58 -3.06
CA THR A 354 -14.33 0.86 -2.94
C THR A 354 -15.46 1.76 -2.45
N HIS A 355 -16.70 1.32 -2.64
CA HIS A 355 -17.90 2.11 -2.30
C HIS A 355 -17.96 2.53 -0.82
N GLN A 356 -17.31 1.81 0.08
CA GLN A 356 -17.24 2.14 1.51
C GLN A 356 -16.62 3.52 1.78
N VAL A 357 -15.77 4.06 0.88
CA VAL A 357 -15.20 5.41 1.06
C VAL A 357 -16.25 6.53 0.96
N LEU A 358 -17.42 6.24 0.39
CA LEU A 358 -18.55 7.17 0.35
C LEU A 358 -19.25 7.29 1.71
N GLY A 359 -18.90 6.42 2.68
CA GLY A 359 -19.43 6.49 4.03
C GLY A 359 -19.08 7.79 4.74
N ASN A 360 -19.76 8.04 5.85
CA ASN A 360 -19.54 9.23 6.65
C ASN A 360 -18.35 9.02 7.58
N PHE A 361 -17.28 9.76 7.31
CA PHE A 361 -16.06 9.76 8.13
C PHE A 361 -16.03 11.04 8.97
N GLY A 362 -15.63 10.90 10.23
CA GLY A 362 -15.19 12.04 11.04
C GLY A 362 -13.80 12.50 10.59
N GLY A 363 -13.70 13.07 9.38
CA GLY A 363 -12.44 13.55 8.83
C GLY A 363 -11.85 14.70 9.66
N LEU A 364 -10.52 14.80 9.73
CA LEU A 364 -9.81 15.81 10.51
C LEU A 364 -10.24 17.24 10.12
N GLY A 365 -10.40 17.51 8.82
CA GLY A 365 -10.89 18.79 8.32
C GLY A 365 -12.33 19.05 8.78
N SER A 366 -13.22 18.06 8.64
CA SER A 366 -14.62 18.14 9.06
C SER A 366 -14.75 18.41 10.57
N ILE A 367 -14.00 17.69 11.40
CA ILE A 367 -13.99 17.86 12.86
C ILE A 367 -13.50 19.25 13.24
N LEU A 368 -12.37 19.71 12.68
CA LEU A 368 -11.81 21.02 13.04
C LEU A 368 -12.68 22.18 12.52
N LYS A 369 -13.38 21.99 11.40
CA LYS A 369 -14.33 22.98 10.86
C LYS A 369 -15.50 23.23 11.81
N GLU A 370 -15.97 22.22 12.53
CA GLU A 370 -16.99 22.38 13.58
C GLU A 370 -16.50 23.27 14.74
N LEU A 371 -15.18 23.35 14.92
CA LEU A 371 -14.52 24.23 15.88
C LEU A 371 -14.16 25.61 15.29
N GLY A 372 -14.63 25.92 14.08
CA GLY A 372 -14.45 27.21 13.42
C GLY A 372 -13.13 27.37 12.66
N TYR A 373 -12.44 26.27 12.34
CA TYR A 373 -11.19 26.31 11.58
C TYR A 373 -11.43 26.53 10.09
N SER A 374 -10.55 27.33 9.47
CA SER A 374 -10.36 27.29 8.01
C SER A 374 -9.46 26.10 7.66
N THR A 375 -9.82 25.32 6.64
CA THR A 375 -9.14 24.04 6.34
C THR A 375 -8.47 24.05 4.98
N TYR A 376 -7.19 23.66 4.94
CA TYR A 376 -6.34 23.71 3.75
C TYR A 376 -5.66 22.36 3.51
N PHE A 377 -5.57 21.94 2.26
CA PHE A 377 -4.73 20.82 1.83
C PHE A 377 -3.81 21.29 0.70
N VAL A 378 -2.49 21.08 0.83
CA VAL A 378 -1.49 21.49 -0.16
C VAL A 378 -0.71 20.25 -0.63
N HIS A 379 -0.65 20.03 -1.94
CA HIS A 379 0.03 18.88 -2.53
C HIS A 379 0.66 19.23 -3.87
N GLY A 380 1.90 18.80 -4.09
CA GLY A 380 2.63 19.07 -5.34
C GLY A 380 2.18 18.25 -6.54
N GLY A 381 1.49 17.12 -6.31
CA GLY A 381 1.04 16.19 -7.34
C GLY A 381 -0.37 16.46 -7.84
N ASP A 382 -0.79 15.66 -8.82
CA ASP A 382 -2.16 15.69 -9.36
C ASP A 382 -3.14 15.08 -8.35
N VAL A 383 -4.02 15.92 -7.79
CA VAL A 383 -5.06 15.47 -6.85
C VAL A 383 -6.13 14.60 -7.50
N GLY A 384 -6.16 14.47 -8.83
CA GLY A 384 -6.96 13.46 -9.52
C GLY A 384 -6.50 12.02 -9.22
N PHE A 385 -5.20 11.83 -8.97
CA PHE A 385 -4.63 10.52 -8.67
C PHE A 385 -5.15 9.97 -7.33
N ASP A 386 -5.38 8.65 -7.27
CA ASP A 386 -5.89 7.96 -6.07
C ASP A 386 -7.19 8.58 -5.49
N ASN A 387 -7.97 9.25 -6.36
CA ASN A 387 -9.25 9.89 -6.02
C ASN A 387 -9.14 11.01 -4.96
N MET A 388 -7.95 11.60 -4.76
CA MET A 388 -7.70 12.59 -3.70
C MET A 388 -8.58 13.85 -3.84
N SER A 389 -8.93 14.24 -5.07
CA SER A 389 -9.80 15.38 -5.40
C SER A 389 -11.22 15.23 -4.85
N PHE A 390 -11.68 13.99 -4.68
CA PHE A 390 -12.92 13.69 -3.97
C PHE A 390 -12.70 13.52 -2.47
N LEU A 391 -11.62 12.86 -2.06
CA LEU A 391 -11.37 12.51 -0.65
C LEU A 391 -11.11 13.74 0.22
N PHE A 392 -10.32 14.72 -0.24
CA PHE A 392 -9.98 15.88 0.58
C PHE A 392 -11.21 16.75 0.90
N PRO A 393 -12.10 17.10 -0.05
CA PRO A 393 -13.36 17.76 0.30
C PRO A 393 -14.23 16.89 1.21
N HIS A 394 -14.31 15.58 0.95
CA HIS A 394 -15.10 14.64 1.73
C HIS A 394 -14.63 14.54 3.19
N TRP A 395 -13.33 14.64 3.43
CA TRP A 395 -12.73 14.70 4.78
C TRP A 395 -12.67 16.12 5.36
N GLY A 396 -13.26 17.08 4.66
CA GLY A 396 -13.61 18.39 5.15
C GLY A 396 -12.58 19.48 4.90
N PHE A 397 -11.72 19.35 3.90
CA PHE A 397 -10.81 20.42 3.46
C PHE A 397 -11.51 21.37 2.47
N ASP A 398 -11.55 22.67 2.79
CA ASP A 398 -12.23 23.69 1.98
C ASP A 398 -11.37 24.17 0.81
N THR A 399 -10.07 24.36 1.05
CA THR A 399 -9.13 24.85 0.05
C THR A 399 -8.12 23.77 -0.27
N ILE A 400 -8.07 23.35 -1.53
CA ILE A 400 -7.13 22.34 -2.02
C ILE A 400 -6.24 23.00 -3.06
N LEU A 401 -4.93 22.96 -2.84
CA LEU A 401 -3.91 23.43 -3.76
C LEU A 401 -3.15 22.22 -4.27
N GLY A 402 -3.55 21.69 -5.42
CA GLY A 402 -2.86 20.62 -6.13
C GLY A 402 -1.89 21.17 -7.18
N LYS A 403 -1.34 20.27 -8.01
CA LYS A 403 -0.46 20.62 -9.13
C LYS A 403 -1.05 21.73 -10.02
N GLU A 404 -2.32 21.65 -10.41
CA GLU A 404 -2.95 22.64 -11.30
C GLU A 404 -2.98 24.05 -10.69
N GLU A 405 -3.29 24.17 -9.40
CA GLU A 405 -3.30 25.44 -8.67
C GLU A 405 -1.89 26.02 -8.53
N ILE A 406 -0.91 25.16 -8.20
CA ILE A 406 0.49 25.58 -8.03
C ILE A 406 1.10 26.00 -9.38
N GLU A 407 0.79 25.31 -10.48
CA GLU A 407 1.23 25.69 -11.83
C GLU A 407 0.76 27.09 -12.24
N LYS A 408 -0.45 27.51 -11.83
CA LYS A 408 -0.98 28.85 -12.10
C LYS A 408 -0.13 29.96 -11.47
N THR A 409 0.62 29.66 -10.40
CA THR A 409 1.52 30.62 -9.75
C THR A 409 2.76 30.93 -10.59
N LYS A 410 3.16 30.02 -11.49
CA LYS A 410 4.39 30.10 -12.32
C LYS A 410 5.67 30.33 -11.52
N ARG A 411 5.69 29.97 -10.23
CA ARG A 411 6.84 30.15 -9.33
C ARG A 411 7.82 28.98 -9.34
N TYR A 412 7.40 27.80 -9.81
CA TYR A 412 8.08 26.54 -9.56
C TYR A 412 8.16 25.66 -10.81
N THR A 413 9.00 24.63 -10.74
CA THR A 413 9.18 23.64 -11.81
C THR A 413 8.78 22.26 -11.30
N SER A 414 7.97 21.53 -12.07
CA SER A 414 7.54 20.17 -11.71
C SER A 414 8.65 19.15 -11.98
N GLY A 415 8.83 18.21 -11.06
CA GLY A 415 9.57 16.96 -11.24
C GLY A 415 8.67 15.81 -11.74
N ALA A 416 9.11 14.56 -11.51
CA ALA A 416 8.48 13.32 -11.98
C ALA A 416 6.99 13.18 -11.65
N TRP A 417 6.60 13.40 -10.38
CA TRP A 417 5.23 13.22 -9.88
C TRP A 417 4.49 14.54 -9.64
N GLY A 418 5.19 15.66 -9.71
CA GLY A 418 4.68 16.97 -9.31
C GLY A 418 5.80 17.88 -8.83
N PHE A 419 5.45 18.94 -8.13
CA PHE A 419 6.41 19.88 -7.55
C PHE A 419 7.24 19.25 -6.42
N TYR A 420 8.48 19.71 -6.28
CA TYR A 420 9.40 19.24 -5.23
C TYR A 420 8.99 19.78 -3.85
N ASP A 421 9.43 19.10 -2.78
CA ASP A 421 9.00 19.37 -1.40
C ASP A 421 9.33 20.79 -0.95
N GLY A 422 10.47 21.33 -1.41
CA GLY A 422 10.86 22.71 -1.12
C GLY A 422 9.84 23.73 -1.63
N ASP A 423 9.28 23.48 -2.83
CA ASP A 423 8.30 24.33 -3.48
C ASP A 423 6.92 24.18 -2.83
N VAL A 424 6.48 22.94 -2.59
CA VAL A 424 5.19 22.63 -1.96
C VAL A 424 5.11 23.20 -0.56
N LEU A 425 6.18 23.06 0.25
CA LEU A 425 6.21 23.61 1.60
C LEU A 425 6.34 25.15 1.58
N GLN A 426 6.96 25.74 0.56
CA GLN A 426 6.93 27.19 0.38
C GLN A 426 5.53 27.70 0.02
N GLU A 427 4.79 26.97 -0.81
CA GLU A 427 3.39 27.30 -1.12
C GLU A 427 2.50 27.19 0.11
N LEU A 428 2.68 26.14 0.90
CA LEU A 428 2.02 25.99 2.19
C LEU A 428 2.30 27.22 3.06
N HIS A 429 3.57 27.62 3.23
CA HIS A 429 3.92 28.79 4.01
C HIS A 429 3.20 30.06 3.52
N HIS A 430 3.23 30.33 2.21
CA HIS A 430 2.57 31.52 1.63
C HIS A 430 1.05 31.53 1.86
N THR A 431 0.42 30.35 1.75
CA THR A 431 -1.00 30.17 2.05
C THR A 431 -1.30 30.50 3.51
N LEU A 432 -0.45 30.03 4.43
CA LEU A 432 -0.63 30.21 5.87
C LEU A 432 -0.40 31.64 6.36
N GLU A 433 0.46 32.42 5.71
CA GLU A 433 0.67 33.83 6.05
C GLU A 433 -0.61 34.67 5.92
N ASN A 434 -1.49 34.28 4.99
CA ASN A 434 -2.74 34.97 4.70
C ASN A 434 -3.98 34.23 5.22
N ALA A 435 -3.81 33.09 5.88
CA ALA A 435 -4.90 32.26 6.34
C ALA A 435 -5.64 32.87 7.55
N LYS A 436 -6.96 32.71 7.56
CA LYS A 436 -7.80 33.11 8.70
C LYS A 436 -7.59 32.13 9.85
N GLN A 437 -7.08 32.64 10.98
CA GLN A 437 -6.88 31.85 12.20
C GLN A 437 -8.19 31.70 13.01
N PRO A 438 -8.42 30.55 13.69
CA PRO A 438 -7.57 29.36 13.64
C PRO A 438 -7.68 28.64 12.28
N PHE A 439 -6.56 28.08 11.81
CA PHE A 439 -6.53 27.27 10.59
C PHE A 439 -5.95 25.88 10.85
N ALA A 440 -6.34 24.94 10.00
CA ALA A 440 -5.80 23.59 9.94
C ALA A 440 -5.32 23.34 8.51
N ALA A 441 -4.01 23.16 8.34
CA ALA A 441 -3.43 22.88 7.04
C ALA A 441 -2.72 21.53 7.05
N VAL A 442 -2.97 20.74 6.02
CA VAL A 442 -2.26 19.49 5.75
C VAL A 442 -1.44 19.66 4.48
N SER A 443 -0.20 19.17 4.49
CA SER A 443 0.61 19.05 3.29
C SER A 443 1.14 17.63 3.15
N LEU A 444 1.01 17.05 1.97
CA LEU A 444 1.62 15.76 1.61
C LEU A 444 2.85 16.02 0.72
N THR A 445 4.04 15.69 1.21
CA THR A 445 5.28 15.76 0.45
C THR A 445 5.32 14.70 -0.65
N LEU A 446 6.29 14.77 -1.58
CA LEU A 446 6.29 13.91 -2.77
C LEU A 446 7.70 13.52 -3.27
N THR A 447 8.73 14.28 -2.92
CA THR A 447 10.07 14.12 -3.52
C THR A 447 10.72 12.78 -3.17
N THR A 448 10.40 12.25 -2.00
CA THR A 448 10.82 10.94 -1.51
C THR A 448 9.99 9.78 -2.08
N HIS A 449 9.23 9.98 -3.15
CA HIS A 449 8.56 8.92 -3.91
C HIS A 449 9.43 8.42 -5.08
N TYR A 450 9.35 7.13 -5.42
CA TYR A 450 10.04 6.53 -6.57
C TYR A 450 9.69 7.29 -7.85
N PRO A 451 10.60 7.65 -8.79
CA PRO A 451 11.97 7.14 -8.96
C PRO A 451 13.06 7.95 -8.22
N TYR A 452 12.72 8.57 -7.09
CA TYR A 452 13.64 9.28 -6.21
C TYR A 452 14.48 10.36 -6.93
N GLN A 453 13.80 11.27 -7.59
CA GLN A 453 14.41 12.41 -8.27
C GLN A 453 14.46 13.63 -7.37
N VAL A 454 15.57 14.34 -7.42
CA VAL A 454 15.77 15.65 -6.78
C VAL A 454 16.09 16.70 -7.85
N PRO A 455 15.93 18.01 -7.57
CA PRO A 455 16.41 19.05 -8.48
C PRO A 455 17.89 18.88 -8.82
N GLU A 456 18.29 19.21 -10.06
CA GLU A 456 19.69 19.04 -10.52
C GLU A 456 20.72 19.69 -9.59
N THR A 457 20.36 20.80 -8.95
CA THR A 457 21.22 21.55 -8.02
C THR A 457 21.62 20.78 -6.76
N VAL A 458 20.96 19.66 -6.45
CA VAL A 458 21.19 18.86 -5.24
C VAL A 458 21.44 17.38 -5.53
N GLN A 459 21.65 17.00 -6.79
CA GLN A 459 21.88 15.62 -7.21
C GLN A 459 23.27 15.11 -6.78
N ASN A 460 23.42 13.79 -6.58
CA ASN A 460 24.69 13.10 -6.34
C ASN A 460 25.41 13.44 -5.02
N LEU A 461 24.70 13.72 -3.93
CA LEU A 461 25.30 13.85 -2.59
C LEU A 461 25.89 12.53 -2.08
N TYR A 462 25.32 11.42 -2.54
CA TYR A 462 25.77 10.05 -2.29
C TYR A 462 26.28 9.42 -3.60
N PRO A 463 27.39 8.64 -3.57
CA PRO A 463 27.91 7.98 -4.76
C PRO A 463 26.89 7.01 -5.37
N SER A 464 26.74 6.99 -6.69
CA SER A 464 25.80 6.09 -7.38
C SER A 464 26.12 4.60 -7.19
N SER A 465 27.34 4.26 -6.80
CA SER A 465 27.74 2.89 -6.43
C SER A 465 27.18 2.45 -5.07
N MET A 466 26.72 3.38 -4.23
CA MET A 466 26.10 3.09 -2.95
C MET A 466 24.65 2.65 -3.20
N LYS A 467 24.28 1.51 -2.59
CA LYS A 467 22.90 1.00 -2.58
C LYS A 467 21.96 2.06 -1.99
N ASP A 468 20.81 2.29 -2.63
CA ASP A 468 19.78 3.26 -2.24
C ASP A 468 20.25 4.74 -2.20
N SER A 469 21.36 5.07 -2.89
CA SER A 469 21.88 6.44 -2.97
C SER A 469 20.89 7.46 -3.55
N ASP A 470 20.05 7.04 -4.49
CA ASP A 470 18.93 7.79 -5.05
C ASP A 470 17.95 8.24 -3.97
N TYR A 471 17.46 7.30 -3.16
CA TYR A 471 16.58 7.56 -2.03
C TYR A 471 17.26 8.46 -0.99
N PHE A 472 18.53 8.23 -0.64
CA PHE A 472 19.25 9.07 0.32
C PHE A 472 19.38 10.53 -0.14
N ASN A 473 19.54 10.78 -1.43
CA ASN A 473 19.53 12.14 -1.98
C ASN A 473 18.18 12.82 -1.75
N THR A 474 17.06 12.13 -2.03
CA THR A 474 15.71 12.68 -1.80
C THR A 474 15.41 12.92 -0.33
N TYR A 475 15.80 12.00 0.55
CA TYR A 475 15.58 12.11 1.99
C TYR A 475 16.31 13.34 2.56
N THR A 476 17.57 13.55 2.14
CA THR A 476 18.36 14.73 2.51
C THR A 476 17.74 16.03 1.98
N TYR A 477 17.19 16.01 0.77
CA TYR A 477 16.51 17.17 0.20
C TYR A 477 15.19 17.48 0.93
N ALA A 478 14.42 16.46 1.29
CA ALA A 478 13.19 16.61 2.07
C ALA A 478 13.48 17.19 3.46
N ASP A 479 14.54 16.74 4.14
CA ASP A 479 15.01 17.32 5.42
C ASP A 479 15.31 18.82 5.29
N LYS A 480 16.08 19.21 4.26
CA LYS A 480 16.39 20.62 3.98
C LYS A 480 15.12 21.43 3.69
N SER A 481 14.15 20.84 3.00
CA SER A 481 12.87 21.48 2.67
C SER A 481 12.05 21.76 3.92
N ILE A 482 11.98 20.81 4.86
CA ILE A 482 11.39 21.01 6.19
C ILE A 482 12.14 22.11 6.94
N GLY A 483 13.47 22.10 6.88
CA GLY A 483 14.31 23.14 7.49
C GLY A 483 13.95 24.53 7.00
N LYS A 484 13.86 24.68 5.68
CA LYS A 484 13.51 25.96 5.06
C LYS A 484 12.10 26.42 5.40
N PHE A 485 11.14 25.51 5.39
CA PHE A 485 9.77 25.79 5.81
C PHE A 485 9.72 26.31 7.25
N MET A 486 10.39 25.62 8.17
CA MET A 486 10.40 25.99 9.58
C MET A 486 11.17 27.28 9.86
N GLU A 487 12.25 27.57 9.12
CA GLU A 487 12.94 28.87 9.17
C GLU A 487 12.01 30.03 8.80
N ASN A 488 11.21 29.86 7.74
CA ASN A 488 10.25 30.86 7.29
C ASN A 488 9.08 30.96 8.27
N ALA A 489 8.54 29.82 8.71
CA ALA A 489 7.49 29.76 9.71
C ALA A 489 7.91 30.48 10.99
N LYS A 490 9.13 30.25 11.52
CA LYS A 490 9.67 30.93 12.72
C LYS A 490 9.63 32.47 12.64
N LYS A 491 9.63 33.05 11.44
CA LYS A 491 9.56 34.50 11.21
C LYS A 491 8.12 35.04 11.04
N SER A 492 7.15 34.15 10.89
CA SER A 492 5.75 34.49 10.65
C SER A 492 4.97 34.78 11.93
N ALA A 493 3.86 35.53 11.81
CA ALA A 493 2.98 35.83 12.94
C ALA A 493 2.23 34.60 13.48
N TYR A 494 1.98 33.56 12.65
CA TYR A 494 1.23 32.39 13.07
C TYR A 494 2.05 31.43 13.96
N PHE A 495 3.38 31.45 13.86
CA PHE A 495 4.27 30.45 14.46
C PHE A 495 4.04 30.18 15.95
N LYS A 496 3.98 31.25 16.76
CA LYS A 496 3.89 31.14 18.22
C LYS A 496 2.62 30.40 18.68
N ASN A 497 1.54 30.49 17.90
CA ASN A 497 0.26 29.85 18.20
C ASN A 497 -0.02 28.62 17.32
N THR A 498 1.01 27.98 16.78
CA THR A 498 0.87 26.84 15.88
C THR A 498 1.43 25.56 16.49
N ILE A 499 0.74 24.45 16.24
CA ILE A 499 1.23 23.09 16.46
C ILE A 499 1.59 22.52 15.10
N PHE A 500 2.84 22.11 14.97
CA PHE A 500 3.37 21.42 13.80
C PHE A 500 3.41 19.93 14.10
N VAL A 501 2.82 19.12 13.24
CA VAL A 501 2.80 17.66 13.33
C VAL A 501 3.50 17.12 12.10
N PHE A 502 4.65 16.49 12.26
CA PHE A 502 5.36 15.80 11.19
C PHE A 502 5.14 14.31 11.36
N VAL A 503 4.52 13.67 10.38
CA VAL A 503 4.16 12.25 10.46
C VAL A 503 4.37 11.62 9.10
N ALA A 504 5.07 10.48 9.01
CA ALA A 504 5.16 9.78 7.74
C ALA A 504 3.90 8.96 7.44
N ASP A 505 3.66 8.73 6.16
CA ASP A 505 2.54 7.92 5.66
C ASP A 505 2.89 6.41 5.62
N HIS A 506 4.09 6.06 5.18
CA HIS A 506 4.67 4.71 5.22
C HIS A 506 6.20 4.78 5.08
N THR A 507 6.85 3.61 5.04
CA THR A 507 8.30 3.47 4.83
C THR A 507 8.60 3.25 3.36
N HIS A 508 9.86 3.35 2.95
CA HIS A 508 10.28 3.13 1.56
C HIS A 508 10.35 1.64 1.15
N HIS A 509 10.10 0.69 2.07
CA HIS A 509 10.05 -0.77 1.83
C HIS A 509 11.29 -1.41 1.18
N ARG A 510 12.42 -0.71 1.07
CA ARG A 510 13.67 -1.26 0.52
C ARG A 510 14.63 -1.72 1.61
N ASP A 511 14.98 -3.01 1.58
CA ASP A 511 15.98 -3.62 2.45
C ASP A 511 15.74 -3.39 3.96
N LEU A 512 14.47 -3.49 4.35
CA LEU A 512 14.04 -3.31 5.72
C LEU A 512 13.72 -4.65 6.37
N ASN A 513 14.10 -4.81 7.64
CA ASN A 513 13.52 -5.88 8.44
C ASN A 513 12.05 -5.53 8.76
N PRO A 514 11.22 -6.48 9.23
CA PRO A 514 9.79 -6.23 9.34
C PRO A 514 9.42 -5.13 10.37
N TYR A 515 10.30 -4.80 11.34
CA TYR A 515 10.15 -3.62 12.20
C TYR A 515 10.32 -2.33 11.44
N GLU A 516 11.49 -2.22 10.80
CA GLU A 516 11.92 -1.02 10.10
C GLU A 516 10.92 -0.71 9.00
N ASP A 517 10.33 -1.75 8.40
CA ASP A 517 9.31 -1.66 7.38
C ASP A 517 8.00 -1.01 7.86
N ARG A 518 7.73 -1.01 9.16
CA ARG A 518 6.55 -0.38 9.77
C ARG A 518 6.88 0.89 10.56
N ASN A 519 8.12 1.06 10.98
CA ASN A 519 8.53 2.15 11.86
C ASN A 519 8.73 3.45 11.09
N ILE A 520 7.94 4.46 11.46
CA ILE A 520 7.89 5.77 10.81
C ILE A 520 8.02 6.89 11.86
N PRO A 521 8.55 8.07 11.50
CA PRO A 521 8.67 9.18 12.42
C PRO A 521 7.31 9.84 12.73
N LEU A 522 7.10 10.17 14.00
CA LEU A 522 6.11 11.16 14.45
C LEU A 522 6.82 12.18 15.36
N LEU A 523 6.76 13.45 14.96
CA LEU A 523 7.23 14.59 15.75
C LEU A 523 6.11 15.61 15.89
N ILE A 524 5.81 15.97 17.14
CA ILE A 524 4.90 17.08 17.45
C ILE A 524 5.74 18.23 17.99
N TYR A 525 5.64 19.39 17.38
CA TYR A 525 6.39 20.58 17.74
C TYR A 525 5.46 21.78 17.94
N SER A 526 5.68 22.53 19.01
CA SER A 526 5.09 23.85 19.17
C SER A 526 5.93 24.64 20.16
N PRO A 527 6.30 25.90 19.83
CA PRO A 527 7.08 26.75 20.73
C PRO A 527 6.31 27.09 22.02
N LYS A 528 4.98 26.98 22.03
CA LYS A 528 4.12 27.34 23.17
C LYS A 528 3.52 26.12 23.88
N TYR A 529 3.12 25.09 23.14
CA TYR A 529 2.24 24.04 23.68
C TYR A 529 2.93 22.71 23.96
N ILE A 530 4.13 22.48 23.43
CA ILE A 530 4.82 21.20 23.55
C ILE A 530 6.11 21.38 24.35
N LYS A 531 6.31 20.48 25.31
CA LYS A 531 7.59 20.35 26.00
C LYS A 531 8.45 19.32 25.26
N PRO A 532 9.75 19.59 25.04
CA PRO A 532 10.63 18.63 24.39
C PRO A 532 10.72 17.33 25.17
N THR A 533 10.48 16.18 24.53
CA THR A 533 10.49 14.86 25.18
C THR A 533 10.65 13.75 24.14
N MET A 534 11.43 12.72 24.44
CA MET A 534 11.40 11.45 23.70
C MET A 534 10.38 10.53 24.38
N ASP A 535 9.37 10.10 23.66
CA ASP A 535 8.26 9.31 24.20
C ASP A 535 8.26 7.88 23.64
N PRO A 536 8.71 6.87 24.41
CA PRO A 536 8.85 5.50 23.92
C PRO A 536 7.51 4.76 23.81
N GLN A 537 6.37 5.42 24.02
CA GLN A 537 5.07 4.81 23.86
C GLN A 537 4.85 4.25 22.45
N ILE A 538 4.50 2.96 22.37
CA ILE A 538 4.04 2.34 21.12
C ILE A 538 2.75 3.01 20.66
N SER A 539 2.77 3.48 19.42
CA SER A 539 1.72 4.32 18.87
C SER A 539 1.63 4.17 17.35
N SER A 540 0.59 4.74 16.75
CA SER A 540 0.28 4.58 15.32
C SER A 540 -0.40 5.80 14.72
N GLN A 541 -0.53 5.82 13.41
CA GLN A 541 -1.25 6.85 12.67
C GLN A 541 -2.70 7.07 13.14
N LEU A 542 -3.35 6.05 13.72
CA LEU A 542 -4.71 6.17 14.26
C LEU A 542 -4.78 7.15 15.44
N ASP A 543 -3.66 7.33 16.15
CA ASP A 543 -3.55 8.17 17.34
C ASP A 543 -3.40 9.66 17.02
N VAL A 544 -3.21 10.03 15.74
CA VAL A 544 -2.93 11.43 15.35
C VAL A 544 -4.12 12.35 15.61
N ILE A 545 -5.32 11.99 15.16
CA ILE A 545 -6.54 12.79 15.40
C ILE A 545 -6.78 13.02 16.89
N PRO A 546 -6.94 11.98 17.73
CA PRO A 546 -7.23 12.19 19.16
C PRO A 546 -6.14 13.00 19.86
N THR A 547 -4.87 12.85 19.47
CA THR A 547 -3.75 13.66 19.99
C THR A 547 -3.87 15.13 19.59
N ILE A 548 -4.20 15.44 18.34
CA ILE A 548 -4.45 16.82 17.89
C ILE A 548 -5.63 17.43 18.65
N LEU A 549 -6.73 16.68 18.81
CA LEU A 549 -7.91 17.17 19.53
C LEU A 549 -7.63 17.43 21.02
N GLY A 550 -6.79 16.59 21.65
CA GLY A 550 -6.30 16.82 23.00
C GLY A 550 -5.54 18.15 23.15
N LEU A 551 -4.70 18.49 22.17
CA LEU A 551 -3.96 19.76 22.15
C LEU A 551 -4.84 20.99 21.85
N VAL A 552 -5.82 20.81 20.97
CA VAL A 552 -6.86 21.81 20.67
C VAL A 552 -7.65 22.12 21.94
N GLY A 553 -8.00 21.08 22.71
CA GLY A 553 -8.59 21.21 24.04
C GLY A 553 -10.02 21.73 24.04
N LYS A 554 -10.73 21.62 22.90
CA LYS A 554 -12.14 21.98 22.76
C LYS A 554 -13.02 20.73 22.80
N LYS A 555 -14.27 20.92 23.22
CA LYS A 555 -15.31 19.90 23.17
C LYS A 555 -15.75 19.68 21.73
N VAL A 556 -15.57 18.48 21.20
CA VAL A 556 -15.96 18.09 19.83
C VAL A 556 -16.21 16.59 19.75
N ARG A 557 -17.07 16.17 18.82
CA ARG A 557 -17.31 14.77 18.52
C ARG A 557 -16.31 14.29 17.46
N PHE A 558 -15.80 13.08 17.61
CA PHE A 558 -14.91 12.45 16.65
C PHE A 558 -15.05 10.92 16.71
N ALA A 559 -14.76 10.24 15.62
CA ALA A 559 -14.68 8.78 15.57
C ALA A 559 -13.31 8.39 15.05
N SER A 560 -12.60 7.55 15.80
CA SER A 560 -11.25 7.09 15.46
C SER A 560 -10.95 5.79 16.21
N PHE A 561 -10.04 4.98 15.67
CA PHE A 561 -9.48 3.76 16.27
C PHE A 561 -8.17 4.02 17.04
N GLY A 562 -7.82 5.28 17.33
CA GLY A 562 -6.66 5.63 18.15
C GLY A 562 -7.00 6.32 19.47
N ARG A 563 -5.97 6.74 20.21
CA ARG A 563 -6.03 7.42 21.51
C ARG A 563 -5.12 8.65 21.55
N ASP A 564 -5.37 9.54 22.50
CA ASP A 564 -4.52 10.72 22.71
C ASP A 564 -3.19 10.33 23.39
N LEU A 565 -2.08 10.49 22.68
CA LEU A 565 -0.73 10.15 23.12
C LEU A 565 -0.18 11.07 24.23
N LEU A 566 -0.83 12.21 24.48
CA LEU A 566 -0.37 13.18 25.50
C LEU A 566 -1.08 12.98 26.83
N THR A 567 -2.22 12.29 26.84
CA THR A 567 -2.85 11.84 28.08
C THR A 567 -2.22 10.56 28.57
N ARG A 568 -1.86 10.52 29.86
CA ARG A 568 -1.45 9.26 30.50
C ARG A 568 -2.67 8.33 30.50
N ALA A 569 -2.59 7.21 29.80
CA ALA A 569 -3.65 6.21 29.85
C ALA A 569 -3.73 5.56 31.24
N LYS A 570 -4.88 4.95 31.52
CA LYS A 570 -5.11 4.21 32.77
C LYS A 570 -4.32 2.90 32.82
N GLU A 571 -4.12 2.25 31.67
CA GLU A 571 -3.25 1.07 31.52
C GLU A 571 -1.91 1.47 30.89
N LYS A 572 -0.81 0.78 31.26
CA LYS A 572 0.55 1.06 30.77
C LYS A 572 0.90 0.33 29.47
N ASN A 573 0.00 -0.52 28.98
CA ASN A 573 0.25 -1.37 27.81
C ASN A 573 -0.34 -0.70 26.57
N TYR A 574 0.54 -0.21 25.72
CA TYR A 574 0.18 0.53 24.53
C TYR A 574 0.38 -0.36 23.30
N GLY A 575 -0.71 -0.69 22.61
CA GLY A 575 -0.68 -1.47 21.38
C GLY A 575 -0.91 -0.63 20.12
N SER A 576 -0.51 -1.16 18.98
CA SER A 576 -0.68 -0.59 17.64
C SER A 576 -1.16 -1.66 16.65
N TYR A 577 -2.24 -1.37 15.93
CA TYR A 577 -2.77 -2.21 14.86
C TYR A 577 -2.19 -1.81 13.51
N PHE A 578 -1.96 -2.79 12.64
CA PHE A 578 -1.67 -2.53 11.23
C PHE A 578 -2.30 -3.59 10.31
N ALA A 579 -2.53 -3.21 9.07
CA ALA A 579 -2.97 -4.08 7.99
C ALA A 579 -2.33 -3.66 6.67
N PHE A 580 -1.76 -4.62 5.95
CA PHE A 580 -1.22 -4.37 4.61
C PHE A 580 -1.22 -5.67 3.80
N SER A 581 -1.42 -5.57 2.48
CA SER A 581 -1.46 -6.74 1.61
C SER A 581 -2.42 -7.81 2.17
N SER A 582 -1.96 -9.04 2.39
CA SER A 582 -2.71 -10.13 3.00
C SER A 582 -2.35 -10.37 4.48
N VAL A 583 -2.05 -9.31 5.25
CA VAL A 583 -1.61 -9.41 6.66
C VAL A 583 -2.36 -8.42 7.54
N ILE A 584 -2.73 -8.89 8.74
CA ILE A 584 -3.05 -8.03 9.89
C ILE A 584 -2.02 -8.26 10.99
N GLY A 585 -1.81 -7.27 11.84
CA GLY A 585 -0.89 -7.42 12.94
C GLY A 585 -1.14 -6.50 14.12
N TRP A 586 -0.40 -6.77 15.18
CA TRP A 586 -0.47 -6.07 16.46
C TRP A 586 0.93 -5.93 17.06
N ILE A 587 1.31 -4.71 17.42
CA ILE A 587 2.60 -4.39 18.03
C ILE A 587 2.36 -3.91 19.47
N GLU A 588 2.93 -4.60 20.45
CA GLU A 588 2.79 -4.28 21.89
C GLU A 588 3.93 -4.92 22.69
N ASN A 589 4.37 -4.29 23.79
CA ASN A 589 5.35 -4.83 24.76
C ASN A 589 6.52 -5.57 24.10
N GLU A 590 7.25 -4.88 23.23
CA GLU A 590 8.42 -5.41 22.52
C GLU A 590 8.14 -6.62 21.61
N ASN A 591 6.90 -6.83 21.17
CA ASN A 591 6.55 -7.92 20.26
C ASN A 591 5.64 -7.43 19.14
N ALA A 592 5.86 -7.92 17.93
CA ALA A 592 5.01 -7.66 16.77
C ALA A 592 4.47 -8.96 16.19
N LEU A 593 3.14 -9.11 16.21
CA LEU A 593 2.44 -10.23 15.57
C LEU A 593 2.12 -9.90 14.11
N TYR A 594 2.41 -10.86 13.24
CA TYR A 594 2.01 -10.88 11.83
C TYR A 594 1.12 -12.09 11.60
N ARG A 595 -0.14 -11.84 11.23
CA ARG A 595 -1.16 -12.86 10.96
C ARG A 595 -1.60 -12.77 9.51
N SER A 596 -1.31 -13.82 8.73
CA SER A 596 -1.79 -13.91 7.34
C SER A 596 -3.31 -13.95 7.27
N THR A 597 -3.91 -13.19 6.36
CA THR A 597 -5.35 -13.24 6.12
C THR A 597 -5.76 -14.33 5.13
N GLU A 598 -4.81 -15.12 4.63
CA GLU A 598 -5.03 -16.15 3.60
C GLU A 598 -4.71 -17.58 4.08
N ALA A 599 -3.90 -17.72 5.13
CA ALA A 599 -3.56 -19.00 5.76
C ALA A 599 -3.68 -18.92 7.28
N GLU A 600 -3.32 -19.99 7.99
CA GLU A 600 -3.17 -20.05 9.44
C GLU A 600 -1.78 -19.55 9.92
N LEU A 601 -0.95 -19.02 9.02
CA LEU A 601 0.37 -18.52 9.38
C LEU A 601 0.25 -17.34 10.35
N ARG A 602 0.94 -17.49 11.49
CA ARG A 602 1.16 -16.44 12.48
C ARG A 602 2.60 -16.46 12.97
N GLU A 603 3.26 -15.33 12.88
CA GLU A 603 4.66 -15.15 13.29
C GLU A 603 4.73 -14.00 14.31
N VAL A 604 5.56 -14.15 15.34
CA VAL A 604 5.87 -13.05 16.27
C VAL A 604 7.35 -12.77 16.26
N TYR A 605 7.64 -11.49 16.31
CA TYR A 605 9.00 -11.00 16.31
C TYR A 605 9.25 -10.11 17.53
N PRO A 606 10.33 -10.37 18.29
CA PRO A 606 10.72 -9.53 19.42
C PRO A 606 11.35 -8.20 18.94
N MET A 607 11.29 -7.16 19.78
CA MET A 607 11.93 -5.86 19.56
C MET A 607 13.08 -5.64 20.58
N PRO A 608 14.22 -5.03 20.19
CA PRO A 608 14.67 -4.80 18.83
C PRO A 608 14.99 -6.13 18.14
N TRP A 609 14.83 -6.15 16.83
CA TRP A 609 14.66 -7.39 16.08
C TRP A 609 15.97 -8.13 15.95
N ASN A 610 16.16 -9.17 16.76
CA ASN A 610 17.14 -10.21 16.45
C ASN A 610 16.60 -11.05 15.30
N GLU A 611 17.48 -11.54 14.42
CA GLU A 611 17.13 -12.38 13.25
C GLU A 611 16.38 -13.68 13.60
N THR A 612 16.25 -14.02 14.88
CA THR A 612 15.59 -15.23 15.36
C THR A 612 14.07 -15.03 15.46
N LYS A 613 13.34 -15.58 14.47
CA LYS A 613 11.89 -15.74 14.53
C LYS A 613 11.47 -16.50 15.79
N SER A 614 10.62 -15.90 16.61
CA SER A 614 9.93 -16.60 17.69
C SER A 614 8.63 -17.19 17.14
N LYS A 615 8.57 -18.53 16.97
CA LYS A 615 7.29 -19.17 16.64
C LYS A 615 6.33 -18.97 17.82
N CYS A 616 5.05 -18.73 17.55
CA CYS A 616 3.98 -18.61 18.57
C CYS A 616 3.82 -19.82 19.51
N VAL A 617 4.64 -20.86 19.36
CA VAL A 617 4.73 -22.01 20.25
C VAL A 617 5.33 -21.61 21.61
N SER A 618 6.30 -20.68 21.66
CA SER A 618 7.00 -20.29 22.89
C SER A 618 6.26 -19.22 23.73
N ILE A 619 5.40 -18.42 23.12
CA ILE A 619 4.66 -17.30 23.73
C ILE A 619 3.18 -17.35 23.33
N LYS A 620 2.57 -18.53 23.48
CA LYS A 620 1.24 -18.83 22.95
C LYS A 620 0.17 -17.84 23.44
N ASP A 621 0.12 -17.55 24.74
CA ASP A 621 -0.90 -16.67 25.31
C ASP A 621 -0.79 -15.24 24.76
N THR A 622 0.43 -14.71 24.63
CA THR A 622 0.69 -13.40 24.02
C THR A 622 0.28 -13.38 22.56
N CYS A 623 0.63 -14.42 21.79
CA CYS A 623 0.21 -14.53 20.39
C CYS A 623 -1.32 -14.57 20.25
N ASP A 624 -1.99 -15.38 21.08
CA ASP A 624 -3.44 -15.55 21.04
C ASP A 624 -4.14 -14.22 21.42
N GLU A 625 -3.61 -13.49 22.40
CA GLU A 625 -4.10 -12.15 22.77
C GLU A 625 -3.91 -11.15 21.62
N TYR A 626 -2.71 -11.07 21.05
CA TYR A 626 -2.40 -10.11 19.97
C TYR A 626 -3.21 -10.41 18.72
N GLU A 627 -3.42 -11.69 18.40
CA GLU A 627 -4.24 -12.11 17.27
C GLU A 627 -5.70 -11.72 17.50
N ARG A 628 -6.20 -11.89 18.73
CA ARG A 628 -7.55 -11.48 19.12
C ARG A 628 -7.73 -9.96 18.99
N LYS A 629 -6.74 -9.16 19.42
CA LYS A 629 -6.76 -7.69 19.26
C LYS A 629 -6.73 -7.28 17.78
N ALA A 630 -5.85 -7.86 16.97
CA ALA A 630 -5.80 -7.60 15.54
C ALA A 630 -7.11 -7.97 14.82
N LYS A 631 -7.71 -9.12 15.16
CA LYS A 631 -9.03 -9.52 14.64
C LYS A 631 -10.12 -8.53 15.03
N ALA A 632 -10.11 -8.01 16.25
CA ALA A 632 -11.12 -7.04 16.71
C ALA A 632 -11.09 -5.74 15.91
N PHE A 633 -9.90 -5.19 15.66
CA PHE A 633 -9.74 -4.00 14.82
C PHE A 633 -10.18 -4.26 13.37
N LEU A 634 -9.77 -5.40 12.78
CA LEU A 634 -10.19 -5.78 11.43
C LEU A 634 -11.71 -5.91 11.30
N ASN A 635 -12.34 -6.71 12.18
CA ASN A 635 -13.77 -7.01 12.10
C ASN A 635 -14.61 -5.76 12.36
N LEU A 636 -14.26 -4.96 13.38
CA LEU A 636 -15.02 -3.74 13.66
C LEU A 636 -14.86 -2.72 12.54
N SER A 637 -13.64 -2.45 12.05
CA SER A 637 -13.44 -1.52 10.93
C SER A 637 -14.24 -1.96 9.70
N TYR A 638 -14.14 -3.24 9.33
CA TYR A 638 -14.88 -3.82 8.21
C TYR A 638 -16.40 -3.68 8.38
N GLU A 639 -16.94 -3.96 9.56
CA GLU A 639 -18.37 -3.83 9.81
C GLU A 639 -18.85 -2.37 9.74
N LEU A 640 -18.15 -1.45 10.41
CA LEU A 640 -18.53 -0.04 10.43
C LEU A 640 -18.46 0.60 9.03
N LEU A 641 -17.46 0.21 8.23
CA LEU A 641 -17.34 0.63 6.83
C LEU A 641 -18.48 0.12 5.95
N ASN A 642 -18.91 -1.13 6.13
CA ASN A 642 -19.98 -1.72 5.32
C ASN A 642 -21.38 -1.28 5.75
N THR A 643 -21.56 -0.92 7.02
CA THR A 643 -22.84 -0.47 7.58
C THR A 643 -22.98 1.04 7.65
N ASN A 644 -21.94 1.79 7.24
CA ASN A 644 -21.86 3.24 7.35
C ASN A 644 -22.08 3.75 8.80
N ARG A 645 -21.42 3.11 9.77
CA ARG A 645 -21.56 3.40 11.21
C ARG A 645 -20.26 3.93 11.85
N ILE A 646 -19.41 4.58 11.08
CA ILE A 646 -18.19 5.24 11.58
C ILE A 646 -18.56 6.55 12.30
N PHE A 647 -19.28 7.44 11.61
CA PHE A 647 -19.68 8.73 12.13
C PHE A 647 -21.15 9.03 11.77
N PRO A 648 -21.95 9.61 12.68
CA PRO A 648 -23.37 9.89 12.43
C PRO A 648 -23.55 10.99 11.39
N GLU A 649 -24.58 10.85 10.54
CA GLU A 649 -24.99 11.91 9.61
C GLU A 649 -25.37 13.20 10.36
N LYS A 650 -25.15 14.35 9.72
CA LYS A 650 -25.39 15.68 10.30
C LYS A 650 -26.87 16.04 10.36
#